data_AF-A0AAD5DEN7-F1
#
_entry.id   AF-A0AAD5DEN7-F1
#
_cell.length_a   1.000
_cell.length_b   1.000
_cell.length_c   1.000
_cell.angle_alpha   90.00
_cell.angle_beta   90.00
_cell.angle_gamma   90.00
#
_symmetry.space_group_name_H-M   'P 1'
#
loop_
_entity.id
_entity.type
_entity.pdbx_description
1 polymer ?
#
loop_
_entity_poly.entity_id
_entity_poly.type
_entity_poly.pdbx_seq_one_letter_code
_entity_poly.pdbx_strand_id
1 'polypeptide(L)'
;KGESIENSELIEEVRGVLKNGPFNTLEMIDALQKLCINHFFQEEIESILKMFHTRMSNSIDHNHGQSLYEVSLNFRILRQEGYYVSADVFASFKQKDGKFKGELAEDVKGLMALYEASQLSIEGDHMIEEAADFSRDALAEKVPFLDQHEATMVNDTLQHPYQRTSPTFMIKKFIKHYTGTTMCELAKLELAKVQSLHQTEVDLISSWWKDLGLAQEFKDARNQPLHWYLWPMASLTDPSLSEQRIELTKPIALVFLIDDIFDIYGTLDELILFTEAVKRWDCNTLEQLPYHLRICVEALYNVTNDISDKIYNKYGFNPMESLKQAWINLCEAFLVEAKWFALGHMPMADDYLKNGMVSSGAHVVIVHLFFLLGGGTSKENARLIDDIKNISSCLAKILRLWDDLGSAKDVNQDGHDGSYVTYYMKENEGCSIQNARDHVMEMITNTWKQLNKECLSPNQFSTTFIEACLNLARMIPLMYNYDENHSLPLMEDYIKSMLFTSIMNVVIHGWSYGRSKYYLVSPIKSGLDQKLYNRLKSYIKRDTIENSELIEEVRCVLKNGPSKTLEMIDSLQKLCINHYFQEEIESILKIFHTRMSNSIDHNHGQSLYEVSLNFRILRQEGYYVSADVFASFKQKDGKFKGELAEDVKGLMALYEASQLSIEGDHMIEEASDFSRDALAEKVPFLDQHEATMVNDTLQHPYQRTSPTFMIKKFIKHYTGTTMCELAKLELAKVQSLHQTEVDLISSWWKDLGLAQEFKDARNQPLHWYLWPMASLTDPSLSEQRIELTKPIALVFLIDDIFDIYGTLDELILFTEAVKGWDCNTLEQLPYHLRICVEALYNVTNDISDKIYNKYGFNPMESLKQAWINLCEAFLVEAKWFALGHMPMADDYLKNGMVSSGAHVVIVHLFFLLGGGTSKENARLIDDIKNISSCLAKILRLWDDLGSAKDVNQDGHDGSYVTYYMKENEGCSIQNARDHVMEMITNTWKQLNKECLSPNQFSTTFIEACLNLARMIPLMYNYDENHSLPLMEDYIKSMF
;
A
#
# COMPACT_ATOMS: atom_id res chain seq x y z
N LYS A 1 -18.34 22.52 -9.15
CA LYS A 1 -19.17 23.75 -9.05
C LYS A 1 -19.76 23.91 -7.64
N GLY A 2 -20.23 22.85 -6.96
CA GLY A 2 -20.66 22.92 -5.54
C GLY A 2 -19.49 23.14 -4.54
N GLU A 3 -18.43 22.33 -4.59
CA GLU A 3 -17.27 22.42 -3.67
C GLU A 3 -16.55 23.79 -3.67
N SER A 4 -16.51 24.48 -4.83
CA SER A 4 -15.88 25.79 -4.94
C SER A 4 -16.69 26.91 -4.27
N ILE A 5 -18.01 26.72 -4.09
CA ILE A 5 -18.88 27.69 -3.42
C ILE A 5 -18.80 27.49 -1.90
N GLU A 6 -18.84 26.23 -1.46
CA GLU A 6 -18.76 25.84 -0.04
C GLU A 6 -17.42 26.24 0.62
N ASN A 7 -16.28 26.04 -0.06
CA ASN A 7 -14.99 26.55 0.42
C ASN A 7 -14.95 28.07 0.57
N SER A 8 -15.57 28.80 -0.36
CA SER A 8 -15.58 30.27 -0.32
C SER A 8 -16.40 30.80 0.84
N GLU A 9 -17.51 30.13 1.18
CA GLU A 9 -18.37 30.50 2.32
C GLU A 9 -17.66 30.23 3.65
N LEU A 10 -17.03 29.06 3.81
CA LEU A 10 -16.25 28.73 5.02
C LEU A 10 -15.06 29.68 5.24
N ILE A 11 -14.34 30.05 4.17
CA ILE A 11 -13.24 31.02 4.25
C ILE A 11 -13.76 32.39 4.73
N GLU A 12 -14.86 32.89 4.16
CA GLU A 12 -15.44 34.16 4.57
C GLU A 12 -16.00 34.11 6.00
N GLU A 13 -16.54 32.97 6.42
CA GLU A 13 -17.00 32.79 7.80
C GLU A 13 -15.83 32.85 8.80
N VAL A 14 -14.76 32.09 8.55
CA VAL A 14 -13.54 32.13 9.38
C VAL A 14 -12.92 33.54 9.36
N ARG A 15 -12.89 34.21 8.20
CA ARG A 15 -12.45 35.60 8.06
C ARG A 15 -13.34 36.58 8.85
N GLY A 16 -14.65 36.33 8.85
CA GLY A 16 -15.62 37.09 9.64
C GLY A 16 -15.38 36.93 11.14
N VAL A 17 -15.07 35.73 11.61
CA VAL A 17 -14.69 35.44 13.00
C VAL A 17 -13.37 36.13 13.36
N LEU A 18 -12.37 36.08 12.48
CA LEU A 18 -11.07 36.78 12.64
C LEU A 18 -11.19 38.31 12.72
N LYS A 19 -12.20 38.90 12.06
CA LYS A 19 -12.40 40.37 12.03
C LYS A 19 -13.33 40.88 13.13
N ASN A 20 -14.39 40.13 13.47
CA ASN A 20 -15.52 40.59 14.27
C ASN A 20 -15.75 39.80 15.57
N GLY A 21 -15.01 38.72 15.81
CA GLY A 21 -15.21 37.87 16.97
C GLY A 21 -14.63 38.47 18.27
N PRO A 22 -15.09 38.02 19.44
CA PRO A 22 -14.38 38.25 20.71
C PRO A 22 -12.98 37.57 20.72
N PHE A 23 -12.74 36.67 19.75
CA PHE A 23 -11.51 35.91 19.48
C PHE A 23 -10.57 36.60 18.47
N ASN A 24 -10.34 37.91 18.60
CA ASN A 24 -9.22 38.60 17.93
C ASN A 24 -7.89 38.29 18.65
N THR A 25 -7.61 37.00 18.85
CA THR A 25 -6.56 36.50 19.77
C THR A 25 -5.54 35.65 19.04
N LEU A 26 -4.32 35.65 19.56
CA LEU A 26 -3.23 34.78 19.13
C LEU A 26 -3.60 33.28 19.18
N GLU A 27 -4.57 32.88 20.00
CA GLU A 27 -5.17 31.53 19.98
C GLU A 27 -5.80 31.15 18.65
N MET A 28 -6.42 32.10 17.95
CA MET A 28 -7.00 31.85 16.62
C MET A 28 -5.89 31.61 15.60
N ILE A 29 -4.81 32.41 15.66
CA ILE A 29 -3.65 32.23 14.80
C ILE A 29 -3.02 30.85 15.04
N ASP A 30 -2.86 30.45 16.31
CA ASP A 30 -2.37 29.12 16.67
C ASP A 30 -3.26 28.00 16.11
N ALA A 31 -4.58 28.14 16.21
CA ALA A 31 -5.51 27.17 15.63
C ALA A 31 -5.38 27.08 14.11
N LEU A 32 -5.28 28.21 13.41
CA LEU A 32 -5.12 28.25 11.94
C LEU A 32 -3.80 27.63 11.49
N GLN A 33 -2.71 27.88 12.21
CA GLN A 33 -1.39 27.30 11.96
C GLN A 33 -1.39 25.78 12.20
N LYS A 34 -1.93 25.31 13.34
CA LYS A 34 -2.07 23.89 13.67
C LYS A 34 -2.95 23.13 12.70
N LEU A 35 -3.99 23.78 12.17
CA LEU A 35 -4.88 23.21 11.16
C LEU A 35 -4.36 23.38 9.72
N CYS A 36 -3.19 23.99 9.52
CA CYS A 36 -2.56 24.23 8.23
C CYS A 36 -3.43 25.00 7.21
N ILE A 37 -4.25 25.94 7.69
CA ILE A 37 -5.16 26.78 6.87
C ILE A 37 -4.83 28.28 6.98
N ASN A 38 -3.71 28.64 7.61
CA ASN A 38 -3.23 30.01 7.78
C ASN A 38 -2.96 30.74 6.45
N HIS A 39 -2.63 30.02 5.38
CA HIS A 39 -2.36 30.61 4.05
C HIS A 39 -3.57 31.35 3.45
N PHE A 40 -4.81 31.07 3.89
CA PHE A 40 -6.00 31.82 3.47
C PHE A 40 -6.14 33.21 4.12
N PHE A 41 -5.38 33.48 5.18
CA PHE A 41 -5.59 34.63 6.08
C PHE A 41 -4.31 35.40 6.36
N GLN A 42 -3.33 35.36 5.45
CA GLN A 42 -2.00 35.97 5.66
C GLN A 42 -2.10 37.46 6.01
N GLU A 43 -2.93 38.23 5.29
CA GLU A 43 -3.11 39.67 5.56
C GLU A 43 -3.69 39.95 6.96
N GLU A 44 -4.71 39.19 7.36
CA GLU A 44 -5.31 39.30 8.69
C GLU A 44 -4.33 38.91 9.80
N ILE A 45 -3.61 37.79 9.62
CA ILE A 45 -2.60 37.29 10.57
C ILE A 45 -1.50 38.34 10.76
N GLU A 46 -0.94 38.86 9.67
CA GLU A 46 0.09 39.91 9.74
C GLU A 46 -0.39 41.16 10.49
N SER A 47 -1.62 41.62 10.23
CA SER A 47 -2.19 42.79 10.90
C SER A 47 -2.30 42.58 12.42
N ILE A 48 -2.77 41.40 12.83
CA ILE A 48 -2.92 41.03 14.23
C ILE A 48 -1.53 40.94 14.90
N LEU A 49 -0.56 40.27 14.28
CA LEU A 49 0.79 40.12 14.83
C LEU A 49 1.48 41.48 15.03
N LYS A 50 1.39 42.39 14.03
CA LYS A 50 1.92 43.76 14.13
C LYS A 50 1.31 44.54 15.30
N MET A 51 0.00 44.42 15.51
CA MET A 51 -0.71 45.04 16.63
C MET A 51 -0.22 44.49 17.98
N PHE A 52 -0.12 43.16 18.14
CA PHE A 52 0.33 42.53 19.38
C PHE A 52 1.80 42.84 19.69
N HIS A 53 2.68 42.80 18.69
CA HIS A 53 4.10 43.15 18.84
C HIS A 53 4.29 44.60 19.30
N THR A 54 3.55 45.54 18.69
CA THR A 54 3.58 46.96 19.06
C THR A 54 3.09 47.16 20.50
N ARG A 55 2.02 46.44 20.90
CA ARG A 55 1.47 46.52 22.27
C ARG A 55 2.48 46.03 23.31
N MET A 56 3.16 44.91 23.06
CA MET A 56 4.17 44.39 23.98
C MET A 56 5.43 45.27 24.04
N SER A 57 5.81 45.89 22.91
CA SER A 57 6.96 46.79 22.86
C SER A 57 6.71 48.12 23.60
N ASN A 58 5.44 48.56 23.68
CA ASN A 58 5.05 49.83 24.30
C ASN A 58 4.60 49.71 25.77
N SER A 59 4.33 48.50 26.28
CA SER A 59 3.97 48.30 27.68
C SER A 59 5.22 48.37 28.57
N ILE A 60 5.42 49.53 29.22
CA ILE A 60 6.47 49.77 30.23
C ILE A 60 6.19 48.98 31.54
N ASP A 61 5.02 48.36 31.67
CA ASP A 61 4.57 47.67 32.88
C ASP A 61 4.47 46.15 32.61
N HIS A 62 5.47 45.40 33.08
CA HIS A 62 5.49 43.94 32.97
C HIS A 62 4.42 43.31 33.87
N ASN A 63 3.43 42.64 33.25
CA ASN A 63 2.69 41.51 33.83
C ASN A 63 2.09 41.70 35.23
N HIS A 64 1.10 42.58 35.36
CA HIS A 64 0.12 42.45 36.44
C HIS A 64 -1.21 41.96 35.88
N GLY A 65 -1.38 40.63 35.90
CA GLY A 65 -2.68 39.96 35.69
C GLY A 65 -2.80 39.04 34.47
N GLN A 66 -1.75 38.85 33.66
CA GLN A 66 -1.78 37.88 32.55
C GLN A 66 -1.40 36.47 33.04
N SER A 67 -2.07 35.46 32.50
CA SER A 67 -1.79 34.05 32.80
C SER A 67 -0.48 33.58 32.18
N LEU A 68 0.10 32.49 32.70
CA LEU A 68 1.31 31.88 32.14
C LEU A 68 1.09 31.44 30.69
N TYR A 69 -0.08 30.85 30.43
CA TYR A 69 -0.49 30.43 29.09
C TYR A 69 -0.50 31.58 28.08
N GLU A 70 -1.10 32.74 28.40
CA GLU A 70 -1.18 33.89 27.49
C GLU A 70 0.21 34.44 27.15
N VAL A 71 1.08 34.64 28.15
CA VAL A 71 2.44 35.16 27.93
C VAL A 71 3.26 34.19 27.08
N SER A 72 3.15 32.89 27.37
CA SER A 72 3.86 31.84 26.64
C SER A 72 3.40 31.76 25.18
N LEU A 73 2.09 31.79 24.94
CA LEU A 73 1.52 31.77 23.60
C LEU A 73 1.93 33.00 22.80
N ASN A 74 1.89 34.19 23.42
CA ASN A 74 2.29 35.44 22.77
C ASN A 74 3.77 35.42 22.37
N PHE A 75 4.65 34.99 23.28
CA PHE A 75 6.06 34.85 23.00
C PHE A 75 6.32 33.88 21.85
N ARG A 76 5.67 32.70 21.88
CA ARG A 76 5.85 31.65 20.88
C ARG A 76 5.42 32.10 19.49
N ILE A 77 4.19 32.57 19.32
CA ILE A 77 3.67 32.94 17.99
C ILE A 77 4.43 34.13 17.42
N LEU A 78 4.72 35.15 18.21
CA LEU A 78 5.47 36.31 17.73
C LEU A 78 6.86 35.91 17.24
N ARG A 79 7.60 35.09 18.00
CA ARG A 79 8.91 34.61 17.57
C ARG A 79 8.84 33.68 16.35
N GLN A 80 7.84 32.81 16.27
CA GLN A 80 7.63 31.95 15.09
C GLN A 80 7.44 32.77 13.81
N GLU A 81 6.77 33.91 13.93
CA GLU A 81 6.47 34.82 12.83
C GLU A 81 7.56 35.90 12.62
N GLY A 82 8.75 35.71 13.21
CA GLY A 82 9.92 36.58 13.01
C GLY A 82 9.96 37.83 13.88
N TYR A 83 9.00 38.04 14.79
CA TYR A 83 9.02 39.17 15.72
C TYR A 83 9.86 38.86 16.95
N TYR A 84 10.96 39.60 17.13
CA TYR A 84 11.76 39.47 18.34
C TYR A 84 10.99 39.90 19.60
N VAL A 85 10.99 39.02 20.60
CA VAL A 85 10.44 39.23 21.95
C VAL A 85 11.50 38.77 22.96
N SER A 86 11.82 39.60 23.96
CA SER A 86 12.77 39.21 25.02
C SER A 86 12.19 38.10 25.90
N ALA A 87 13.02 37.12 26.29
CA ALA A 87 12.65 36.09 27.25
C ALA A 87 12.38 36.65 28.67
N ASP A 88 12.78 37.89 28.95
CA ASP A 88 12.56 38.54 30.25
C ASP A 88 11.09 38.73 30.62
N VAL A 89 10.17 38.59 29.65
CA VAL A 89 8.72 38.58 29.92
C VAL A 89 8.33 37.51 30.96
N PHE A 90 9.12 36.43 31.06
CA PHE A 90 8.90 35.36 32.04
C PHE A 90 9.41 35.67 33.45
N ALA A 91 10.17 36.75 33.66
CA ALA A 91 10.70 37.13 34.98
C ALA A 91 9.58 37.37 36.02
N SER A 92 8.40 37.81 35.57
CA SER A 92 7.21 38.02 36.40
C SER A 92 6.64 36.74 37.04
N PHE A 93 6.99 35.56 36.49
CA PHE A 93 6.59 34.25 37.00
C PHE A 93 7.60 33.66 37.99
N LYS A 94 8.68 34.39 38.30
CA LYS A 94 9.67 33.99 39.30
C LYS A 94 9.36 34.55 40.69
N GLN A 95 9.88 33.86 41.69
CA GLN A 95 9.93 34.28 43.09
C GLN A 95 11.18 35.14 43.34
N LYS A 96 11.27 35.71 44.55
CA LYS A 96 12.41 36.58 44.95
C LYS A 96 13.75 35.86 44.99
N ASP A 97 13.74 34.53 45.11
CA ASP A 97 14.95 33.68 45.08
C ASP A 97 15.42 33.36 43.65
N GLY A 98 14.71 33.85 42.63
CA GLY A 98 15.04 33.67 41.22
C GLY A 98 14.47 32.41 40.57
N LYS A 99 13.75 31.56 41.31
CA LYS A 99 13.11 30.33 40.78
C LYS A 99 11.68 30.59 40.31
N PHE A 100 11.18 29.78 39.39
CA PHE A 100 9.75 29.81 39.02
C PHE A 100 8.84 29.53 40.23
N LYS A 101 7.68 30.20 40.29
CA LYS A 101 6.69 30.02 41.36
C LYS A 101 6.17 28.58 41.34
N GLY A 102 6.24 27.88 42.49
CA GLY A 102 5.81 26.49 42.58
C GLY A 102 4.32 26.28 42.29
N GLU A 103 3.47 27.28 42.53
CA GLU A 103 2.04 27.24 42.20
C GLU A 103 1.75 27.12 40.69
N LEU A 104 2.73 27.47 39.82
CA LEU A 104 2.60 27.29 38.37
C LEU A 104 2.62 25.83 37.95
N ALA A 105 3.11 24.93 38.81
CA ALA A 105 3.10 23.49 38.55
C ALA A 105 1.66 22.94 38.37
N GLU A 106 0.65 23.64 38.87
CA GLU A 106 -0.76 23.26 38.73
C GLU A 106 -1.39 23.72 37.40
N ASP A 107 -0.77 24.66 36.67
CA ASP A 107 -1.28 25.16 35.38
C ASP A 107 -0.73 24.33 34.21
N VAL A 108 -1.27 23.13 34.02
CA VAL A 108 -0.82 22.18 32.96
C VAL A 108 -0.85 22.83 31.58
N LYS A 109 -1.92 23.59 31.26
CA LYS A 109 -2.06 24.29 29.97
C LYS A 109 -0.99 25.37 29.80
N GLY A 110 -0.71 26.14 30.86
CA GLY A 110 0.36 27.13 30.88
C GLY A 110 1.76 26.52 30.73
N LEU A 111 2.02 25.39 31.40
CA LEU A 111 3.30 24.68 31.31
C LEU A 111 3.54 24.11 29.90
N MET A 112 2.52 23.51 29.26
CA MET A 112 2.63 23.06 27.87
C MET A 112 2.97 24.21 26.93
N ALA A 113 2.29 25.35 27.07
CA ALA A 113 2.57 26.54 26.27
C ALA A 113 3.98 27.12 26.54
N LEU A 114 4.45 27.08 27.78
CA LEU A 114 5.80 27.51 28.17
C LEU A 114 6.87 26.60 27.57
N TYR A 115 6.66 25.28 27.61
CA TYR A 115 7.55 24.30 27.01
C TYR A 115 7.65 24.50 25.49
N GLU A 116 6.52 24.67 24.80
CA GLU A 116 6.47 24.98 23.37
C GLU A 116 7.18 26.30 23.03
N ALA A 117 6.98 27.34 23.84
CA ALA A 117 7.66 28.63 23.71
C ALA A 117 9.19 28.50 23.85
N SER A 118 9.65 27.63 24.75
CA SER A 118 11.08 27.43 25.01
C SER A 118 11.86 26.82 23.84
N GLN A 119 11.18 26.16 22.92
CA GLN A 119 11.80 25.60 21.72
C GLN A 119 12.23 26.68 20.70
N LEU A 120 11.79 27.92 20.90
CA LEU A 120 12.22 29.11 20.14
C LEU A 120 13.34 29.88 20.83
N SER A 121 14.03 29.24 21.79
CA SER A 121 15.23 29.80 22.43
C SER A 121 16.29 30.15 21.39
N ILE A 122 17.00 31.25 21.66
CA ILE A 122 18.22 31.64 20.94
C ILE A 122 19.41 31.66 21.90
N GLU A 123 20.62 31.70 21.36
CA GLU A 123 21.83 31.82 22.17
C GLU A 123 21.78 33.02 23.11
N GLY A 124 21.98 32.78 24.41
CA GLY A 124 21.95 33.79 25.47
C GLY A 124 20.61 33.95 26.18
N ASP A 125 19.55 33.24 25.78
CA ASP A 125 18.24 33.26 26.46
C ASP A 125 18.22 32.39 27.75
N HIS A 126 19.04 32.71 28.74
CA HIS A 126 19.10 31.91 29.99
C HIS A 126 17.74 31.77 30.71
N MET A 127 16.89 32.81 30.63
CA MET A 127 15.56 32.80 31.24
C MET A 127 14.64 31.73 30.64
N ILE A 128 14.64 31.56 29.31
CA ILE A 128 13.76 30.59 28.64
C ILE A 128 14.34 29.17 28.71
N GLU A 129 15.67 29.04 28.81
CA GLU A 129 16.33 27.74 29.05
C GLU A 129 15.92 27.17 30.40
N GLU A 130 15.97 27.98 31.47
CA GLU A 130 15.46 27.58 32.78
C GLU A 130 13.95 27.28 32.74
N ALA A 131 13.19 28.04 31.95
CA ALA A 131 11.77 27.78 31.75
C ALA A 131 11.50 26.43 31.04
N ALA A 132 12.37 26.03 30.11
CA ALA A 132 12.30 24.74 29.42
C ALA A 132 12.45 23.58 30.41
N ASP A 133 13.45 23.67 31.29
CA ASP A 133 13.70 22.65 32.31
C ASP A 133 12.56 22.58 33.33
N PHE A 134 12.15 23.75 33.86
CA PHE A 134 11.04 23.83 34.81
C PHE A 134 9.75 23.25 34.24
N SER A 135 9.37 23.64 33.01
CA SER A 135 8.12 23.18 32.40
C SER A 135 8.15 21.69 32.07
N ARG A 136 9.27 21.18 31.53
CA ARG A 136 9.44 19.74 31.24
C ARG A 136 9.30 18.90 32.50
N ASP A 137 10.02 19.25 33.56
CA ASP A 137 10.06 18.46 34.79
C ASP A 137 8.70 18.51 35.51
N ALA A 138 8.07 19.68 35.58
CA ALA A 138 6.74 19.83 36.16
C ALA A 138 5.65 19.06 35.37
N LEU A 139 5.71 19.07 34.04
CA LEU A 139 4.80 18.29 33.19
C LEU A 139 5.00 16.79 33.41
N ALA A 140 6.25 16.31 33.40
CA ALA A 140 6.57 14.90 33.62
C ALA A 140 6.09 14.40 35.00
N GLU A 141 6.22 15.21 36.04
CA GLU A 141 5.69 14.89 37.38
C GLU A 141 4.17 14.83 37.40
N LYS A 142 3.48 15.65 36.58
CA LYS A 142 2.01 15.69 36.53
C LYS A 142 1.39 14.54 35.74
N VAL A 143 2.05 14.01 34.70
CA VAL A 143 1.52 12.96 33.81
C VAL A 143 0.78 11.82 34.55
N PRO A 144 1.30 11.22 35.64
CA PRO A 144 0.62 10.13 36.35
C PRO A 144 -0.70 10.50 37.02
N PHE A 145 -0.99 11.79 37.18
CA PHE A 145 -2.17 12.32 37.88
C PHE A 145 -3.23 12.92 36.94
N LEU A 146 -2.92 13.02 35.64
CA LEU A 146 -3.83 13.56 34.63
C LEU A 146 -4.78 12.49 34.11
N ASP A 147 -5.91 12.91 33.55
CA ASP A 147 -6.74 11.97 32.78
C ASP A 147 -6.01 11.52 31.50
N GLN A 148 -6.51 10.44 30.89
CA GLN A 148 -5.84 9.84 29.72
C GLN A 148 -5.70 10.83 28.54
N HIS A 149 -6.67 11.73 28.34
CA HIS A 149 -6.63 12.70 27.26
C HIS A 149 -5.58 13.77 27.53
N GLU A 150 -5.58 14.35 28.73
CA GLU A 150 -4.61 15.36 29.15
C GLU A 150 -3.18 14.79 29.19
N ALA A 151 -2.99 13.58 29.73
CA ALA A 151 -1.69 12.89 29.74
C ALA A 151 -1.16 12.66 28.33
N THR A 152 -2.04 12.27 27.38
CA THR A 152 -1.65 12.09 25.97
C THR A 152 -1.21 13.42 25.36
N MET A 153 -1.94 14.51 25.62
CA MET A 153 -1.56 15.83 25.12
C MET A 153 -0.21 16.30 25.68
N VAL A 154 0.04 16.09 26.97
CA VAL A 154 1.32 16.43 27.60
C VAL A 154 2.46 15.63 26.99
N ASN A 155 2.30 14.31 26.84
CA ASN A 155 3.32 13.46 26.22
C ASN A 155 3.60 13.86 24.77
N ASP A 156 2.55 14.12 23.97
CA ASP A 156 2.68 14.58 22.58
C ASP A 156 3.44 15.91 22.51
N THR A 157 3.17 16.87 23.41
CA THR A 157 3.89 18.16 23.46
C THR A 157 5.35 17.99 23.86
N LEU A 158 5.67 17.11 24.81
CA LEU A 158 7.05 16.85 25.24
C LEU A 158 7.87 16.12 24.17
N GLN A 159 7.26 15.19 23.45
CA GLN A 159 7.92 14.39 22.42
C GLN A 159 8.02 15.11 21.08
N HIS A 160 6.98 15.85 20.70
CA HIS A 160 6.82 16.45 19.38
C HIS A 160 6.45 17.94 19.48
N PRO A 161 7.31 18.78 20.10
CA PRO A 161 7.00 20.19 20.18
C PRO A 161 6.92 20.82 18.80
N TYR A 162 6.02 21.78 18.64
CA TYR A 162 5.64 22.37 17.37
C TYR A 162 6.81 23.02 16.63
N GLN A 163 7.75 23.67 17.33
CA GLN A 163 8.90 24.29 16.65
C GLN A 163 9.84 23.26 15.99
N ARG A 164 9.90 22.04 16.53
CA ARG A 164 10.78 20.96 16.06
C ARG A 164 10.05 19.89 15.23
N THR A 165 8.74 20.02 15.05
CA THR A 165 7.90 19.03 14.36
C THR A 165 7.09 19.69 13.25
N SER A 166 6.96 19.02 12.10
CA SER A 166 6.14 19.55 11.00
C SER A 166 4.66 19.66 11.40
N PRO A 167 3.99 20.82 11.22
CA PRO A 167 2.56 20.96 11.54
C PRO A 167 1.68 19.99 10.74
N THR A 168 2.08 19.70 9.50
CA THR A 168 1.37 18.77 8.61
C THR A 168 1.43 17.32 9.10
N PHE A 169 2.44 16.94 9.89
CA PHE A 169 2.50 15.63 10.54
C PHE A 169 1.43 15.48 11.61
N MET A 170 1.19 16.53 12.39
CA MET A 170 0.25 16.54 13.50
C MET A 170 -1.18 16.92 13.10
N ILE A 171 -1.43 17.25 11.82
CA ILE A 171 -2.70 17.82 11.36
C ILE A 171 -3.91 16.95 11.70
N LYS A 172 -3.83 15.62 11.56
CA LYS A 172 -4.93 14.70 11.90
C LYS A 172 -5.25 14.74 13.41
N LYS A 173 -4.22 14.86 14.27
CA LYS A 173 -4.39 15.01 15.73
C LYS A 173 -5.05 16.36 16.05
N PHE A 174 -4.62 17.45 15.39
CA PHE A 174 -5.22 18.77 15.57
C PHE A 174 -6.67 18.83 15.07
N ILE A 175 -6.98 18.27 13.90
CA ILE A 175 -8.35 18.19 13.37
C ILE A 175 -9.30 17.54 14.39
N LYS A 176 -8.85 16.48 15.07
CA LYS A 176 -9.64 15.82 16.13
C LYS A 176 -9.95 16.77 17.29
N HIS A 177 -8.98 17.59 17.71
CA HIS A 177 -9.13 18.55 18.78
C HIS A 177 -10.12 19.69 18.46
N TYR A 178 -10.14 20.16 17.20
CA TYR A 178 -11.01 21.27 16.77
C TYR A 178 -12.36 20.82 16.18
N THR A 179 -12.77 19.57 16.39
CA THR A 179 -13.99 18.99 15.80
C THR A 179 -15.24 19.83 16.13
N GLY A 180 -16.06 20.11 15.12
CA GLY A 180 -17.30 20.90 15.26
C GLY A 180 -17.13 22.40 15.06
N THR A 181 -15.96 22.86 14.62
CA THR A 181 -15.68 24.26 14.25
C THR A 181 -15.59 24.44 12.73
N THR A 182 -15.95 25.63 12.24
CA THR A 182 -15.83 26.03 10.83
C THR A 182 -14.39 25.87 10.31
N MET A 183 -13.38 26.18 11.15
CA MET A 183 -11.96 25.97 10.83
C MET A 183 -11.61 24.50 10.60
N CYS A 184 -12.17 23.58 11.40
CA CYS A 184 -11.95 22.15 11.23
C CYS A 184 -12.57 21.61 9.93
N GLU A 185 -13.73 22.14 9.53
CA GLU A 185 -14.36 21.79 8.25
C GLU A 185 -13.50 22.28 7.08
N LEU A 186 -13.04 23.53 7.12
CA LEU A 186 -12.11 24.08 6.13
C LEU A 186 -10.79 23.28 6.07
N ALA A 187 -10.21 22.91 7.21
CA ALA A 187 -8.98 22.12 7.29
C ALA A 187 -9.13 20.72 6.71
N LYS A 188 -10.27 20.05 6.90
CA LYS A 188 -10.56 18.75 6.30
C LYS A 188 -10.65 18.83 4.77
N LEU A 189 -11.29 19.87 4.25
CA LEU A 189 -11.42 20.11 2.81
C LEU A 189 -10.06 20.42 2.18
N GLU A 190 -9.27 21.27 2.84
CA GLU A 190 -7.94 21.62 2.34
C GLU A 190 -6.96 20.46 2.43
N LEU A 191 -6.97 19.68 3.52
CA LEU A 191 -6.15 18.46 3.64
C LEU A 191 -6.47 17.46 2.53
N ALA A 192 -7.75 17.23 2.22
CA ALA A 192 -8.12 16.32 1.13
C ALA A 192 -7.62 16.81 -0.24
N LYS A 193 -7.67 18.12 -0.49
CA LYS A 193 -7.13 18.75 -1.71
C LYS A 193 -5.62 18.63 -1.79
N VAL A 194 -4.91 18.90 -0.70
CA VAL A 194 -3.46 18.78 -0.59
C VAL A 194 -3.00 17.34 -0.80
N GLN A 195 -3.69 16.36 -0.20
CA GLN A 195 -3.41 14.93 -0.40
C GLN A 195 -3.51 14.54 -1.88
N SER A 196 -4.59 14.93 -2.57
CA SER A 196 -4.77 14.66 -4.00
C SER A 196 -3.71 15.33 -4.87
N LEU A 197 -3.30 16.55 -4.52
CA LEU A 197 -2.23 17.26 -5.19
C LEU A 197 -0.90 16.52 -5.05
N HIS A 198 -0.54 16.12 -3.82
CA HIS A 198 0.70 15.39 -3.56
C HIS A 198 0.75 14.04 -4.29
N GLN A 199 -0.35 13.29 -4.35
CA GLN A 199 -0.43 12.07 -5.16
C GLN A 199 -0.12 12.32 -6.64
N THR A 200 -0.64 13.42 -7.19
CA THR A 200 -0.36 13.81 -8.59
C THR A 200 1.10 14.16 -8.81
N GLU A 201 1.70 14.89 -7.86
CA GLU A 201 3.11 15.27 -7.92
C GLU A 201 4.04 14.04 -7.84
N VAL A 202 3.75 13.08 -6.96
CA VAL A 202 4.49 11.81 -6.86
C VAL A 202 4.45 11.02 -8.17
N ASP A 203 3.29 10.98 -8.83
CA ASP A 203 3.13 10.33 -10.14
C ASP A 203 4.02 11.00 -11.21
N LEU A 204 4.06 12.34 -11.24
CA LEU A 204 4.88 13.10 -12.19
C LEU A 204 6.38 12.88 -11.93
N ILE A 205 6.80 12.89 -10.68
CA ILE A 205 8.19 12.66 -10.28
C ILE A 205 8.61 11.24 -10.61
N SER A 206 7.76 10.25 -10.34
CA SER A 206 8.04 8.84 -10.65
C SER A 206 8.17 8.61 -12.16
N SER A 207 7.32 9.25 -12.97
CA SER A 207 7.44 9.20 -14.43
C SER A 207 8.74 9.86 -14.90
N TRP A 208 9.04 11.06 -14.41
CA TRP A 208 10.26 11.78 -14.76
C TRP A 208 11.52 10.97 -14.42
N TRP A 209 11.58 10.37 -13.23
CA TRP A 209 12.71 9.56 -12.82
C TRP A 209 12.87 8.31 -13.68
N LYS A 210 11.76 7.65 -14.02
CA LYS A 210 11.75 6.49 -14.94
C LYS A 210 12.25 6.87 -16.33
N ASP A 211 11.83 8.01 -16.86
CA ASP A 211 12.23 8.50 -18.19
C ASP A 211 13.71 8.89 -18.25
N LEU A 212 14.30 9.28 -17.11
CA LEU A 212 15.73 9.60 -17.00
C LEU A 212 16.62 8.37 -17.17
N GLY A 213 16.11 7.15 -16.92
CA GLY A 213 16.79 5.89 -17.21
C GLY A 213 17.96 5.53 -16.26
N LEU A 214 18.23 6.33 -15.23
CA LEU A 214 19.39 6.13 -14.34
C LEU A 214 19.25 4.90 -13.45
N ALA A 215 18.02 4.54 -13.04
CA ALA A 215 17.78 3.38 -12.18
C ALA A 215 18.13 2.03 -12.85
N GLN A 216 18.08 1.97 -14.19
CA GLN A 216 18.46 0.78 -14.94
C GLN A 216 19.98 0.58 -14.99
N GLU A 217 20.73 1.68 -14.88
CA GLU A 217 22.18 1.74 -15.00
C GLU A 217 22.87 1.60 -13.63
N PHE A 218 22.30 2.21 -12.59
CA PHE A 218 22.77 2.12 -11.20
C PHE A 218 21.81 1.27 -10.36
N LYS A 219 21.93 -0.06 -10.46
CA LYS A 219 20.96 -1.03 -9.91
C LYS A 219 20.97 -1.20 -8.39
N ASP A 220 22.09 -0.87 -7.76
CA ASP A 220 22.39 -0.95 -6.34
C ASP A 220 22.32 0.44 -5.67
N ALA A 221 22.18 1.51 -6.47
CA ALA A 221 21.86 2.84 -5.97
C ALA A 221 20.39 2.91 -5.53
N ARG A 222 20.10 3.82 -4.60
CA ARG A 222 18.75 4.09 -4.10
C ARG A 222 17.86 4.54 -5.25
N ASN A 223 16.72 3.87 -5.40
CA ASN A 223 15.67 4.20 -6.37
C ASN A 223 14.36 4.51 -5.63
N GLN A 224 14.28 5.69 -5.03
CA GLN A 224 13.23 6.03 -4.05
C GLN A 224 12.58 7.41 -4.35
N PRO A 225 11.85 7.56 -5.48
CA PRO A 225 11.25 8.83 -5.89
C PRO A 225 10.31 9.43 -4.83
N LEU A 226 9.57 8.59 -4.09
CA LEU A 226 8.73 9.05 -3.00
C LEU A 226 9.55 9.59 -1.83
N HIS A 227 10.62 8.89 -1.40
CA HIS A 227 11.50 9.34 -0.31
C HIS A 227 12.10 10.72 -0.60
N TRP A 228 12.55 10.93 -1.83
CA TRP A 228 13.10 12.22 -2.27
C TRP A 228 12.03 13.32 -2.29
N TYR A 229 10.80 12.98 -2.65
CA TYR A 229 9.67 13.91 -2.67
C TYR A 229 9.18 14.34 -1.28
N LEU A 230 9.41 13.54 -0.22
CA LEU A 230 9.00 13.93 1.14
C LEU A 230 9.65 15.22 1.61
N TRP A 231 10.87 15.50 1.17
CA TRP A 231 11.60 16.71 1.49
C TRP A 231 10.88 17.98 0.98
N PRO A 232 10.55 18.12 -0.33
CA PRO A 232 9.73 19.23 -0.80
C PRO A 232 8.30 19.21 -0.28
N MET A 233 7.68 18.04 -0.10
CA MET A 233 6.32 17.93 0.45
C MET A 233 6.21 18.54 1.84
N ALA A 234 7.19 18.25 2.72
CA ALA A 234 7.23 18.79 4.07
C ALA A 234 7.67 20.25 4.13
N SER A 235 8.61 20.65 3.26
CA SER A 235 9.17 22.01 3.29
C SER A 235 8.29 23.07 2.64
N LEU A 236 7.60 22.72 1.56
CA LEU A 236 6.72 23.62 0.80
C LEU A 236 5.25 23.25 1.03
N THR A 237 4.73 23.64 2.19
CA THR A 237 3.38 23.27 2.66
C THR A 237 2.25 24.01 1.93
N ASP A 238 2.54 25.14 1.27
CA ASP A 238 1.56 25.90 0.48
C ASP A 238 1.15 25.10 -0.78
N PRO A 239 -0.14 24.78 -0.97
CA PRO A 239 -0.61 24.04 -2.15
C PRO A 239 -0.24 24.70 -3.49
N SER A 240 -0.09 26.03 -3.54
CA SER A 240 0.26 26.78 -4.75
C SER A 240 1.69 26.54 -5.25
N LEU A 241 2.55 25.95 -4.42
CA LEU A 241 3.97 25.70 -4.71
C LEU A 241 4.25 24.33 -5.35
N SER A 242 3.26 23.78 -6.07
CA SER A 242 3.33 22.46 -6.72
C SER A 242 4.50 22.32 -7.68
N GLU A 243 4.70 23.32 -8.55
CA GLU A 243 5.81 23.36 -9.50
C GLU A 243 7.16 23.31 -8.77
N GLN A 244 7.31 24.12 -7.71
CA GLN A 244 8.53 24.17 -6.92
C GLN A 244 8.80 22.86 -6.20
N ARG A 245 7.77 22.14 -5.71
CA ARG A 245 7.95 20.81 -5.10
C ARG A 245 8.50 19.79 -6.10
N ILE A 246 7.92 19.75 -7.29
CA ILE A 246 8.37 18.85 -8.36
C ILE A 246 9.82 19.19 -8.75
N GLU A 247 10.11 20.46 -9.03
CA GLU A 247 11.44 20.87 -9.49
C GLU A 247 12.52 20.71 -8.41
N LEU A 248 12.18 20.92 -7.12
CA LEU A 248 13.11 20.71 -6.01
C LEU A 248 13.38 19.22 -5.74
N THR A 249 12.47 18.32 -6.09
CA THR A 249 12.69 16.87 -5.93
C THR A 249 13.81 16.36 -6.83
N LYS A 250 13.96 16.94 -8.02
CA LYS A 250 14.96 16.50 -9.00
C LYS A 250 16.42 16.64 -8.52
N PRO A 251 16.88 17.81 -8.00
CA PRO A 251 18.22 17.91 -7.44
C PRO A 251 18.38 17.02 -6.19
N ILE A 252 17.34 16.83 -5.38
CA ILE A 252 17.40 15.91 -4.23
C ILE A 252 17.68 14.48 -4.70
N ALA A 253 16.94 13.99 -5.71
CA ALA A 253 17.17 12.67 -6.30
C ALA A 253 18.61 12.49 -6.81
N LEU A 254 19.16 13.52 -7.45
CA LEU A 254 20.54 13.51 -7.94
C LEU A 254 21.58 13.56 -6.82
N VAL A 255 21.31 14.26 -5.70
CA VAL A 255 22.18 14.22 -4.51
C VAL A 255 22.31 12.78 -4.02
N PHE A 256 21.19 12.09 -3.79
CA PHE A 256 21.18 10.69 -3.32
C PHE A 256 21.88 9.74 -4.31
N LEU A 257 21.62 9.89 -5.62
CA LEU A 257 22.29 9.06 -6.62
C LEU A 257 23.80 9.29 -6.65
N ILE A 258 24.25 10.55 -6.59
CA ILE A 258 25.68 10.87 -6.63
C ILE A 258 26.37 10.37 -5.37
N ASP A 259 25.75 10.49 -4.20
CA ASP A 259 26.21 9.90 -2.94
C ASP A 259 26.44 8.38 -3.10
N ASP A 260 25.45 7.65 -3.62
CA ASP A 260 25.58 6.22 -3.90
C ASP A 260 26.69 5.89 -4.91
N ILE A 261 26.92 6.76 -5.89
CA ILE A 261 28.02 6.59 -6.85
C ILE A 261 29.38 6.68 -6.15
N PHE A 262 29.54 7.62 -5.22
CA PHE A 262 30.78 7.80 -4.48
C PHE A 262 31.02 6.69 -3.46
N ASP A 263 29.96 6.14 -2.87
CA ASP A 263 30.06 5.13 -1.80
C ASP A 263 30.12 3.69 -2.33
N ILE A 264 29.36 3.37 -3.38
CA ILE A 264 29.14 1.98 -3.83
C ILE A 264 29.83 1.69 -5.17
N TYR A 265 29.83 2.64 -6.10
CA TYR A 265 30.16 2.35 -7.50
C TYR A 265 31.58 2.73 -7.92
N GLY A 266 31.98 3.97 -7.64
CA GLY A 266 33.13 4.57 -8.29
C GLY A 266 34.43 4.13 -7.64
N THR A 267 35.40 3.73 -8.47
CA THR A 267 36.79 3.69 -8.00
C THR A 267 37.32 5.10 -7.75
N LEU A 268 38.30 5.26 -6.86
CA LEU A 268 38.84 6.60 -6.55
C LEU A 268 39.30 7.37 -7.81
N ASP A 269 39.93 6.69 -8.78
CA ASP A 269 40.34 7.30 -10.04
C ASP A 269 39.14 7.77 -10.89
N GLU A 270 38.07 6.97 -10.94
CA GLU A 270 36.84 7.32 -11.63
C GLU A 270 36.11 8.49 -10.95
N LEU A 271 36.08 8.53 -9.62
CA LEU A 271 35.49 9.62 -8.84
C LEU A 271 36.25 10.94 -9.00
N ILE A 272 37.58 10.88 -9.15
CA ILE A 272 38.40 12.05 -9.53
C ILE A 272 37.98 12.57 -10.91
N LEU A 273 37.83 11.67 -11.90
CA LEU A 273 37.40 12.05 -13.25
C LEU A 273 35.97 12.61 -13.26
N PHE A 274 35.05 12.01 -12.50
CA PHE A 274 33.68 12.47 -12.32
C PHE A 274 33.66 13.90 -11.76
N THR A 275 34.40 14.13 -10.67
CA THR A 275 34.48 15.44 -10.01
C THR A 275 35.06 16.50 -10.95
N GLU A 276 36.12 16.17 -11.69
CA GLU A 276 36.71 17.07 -12.67
C GLU A 276 35.75 17.36 -13.85
N ALA A 277 34.94 16.39 -14.27
CA ALA A 277 33.92 16.61 -15.28
C ALA A 277 32.87 17.62 -14.79
N VAL A 278 32.32 17.44 -13.58
CA VAL A 278 31.36 18.38 -12.97
C VAL A 278 31.98 19.78 -12.83
N LYS A 279 33.25 19.90 -12.44
CA LYS A 279 33.94 21.20 -12.35
C LYS A 279 34.03 21.93 -13.67
N ARG A 280 34.38 21.20 -14.75
CA ARG A 280 34.43 21.77 -16.10
C ARG A 280 33.05 22.24 -16.55
N TRP A 281 32.00 21.47 -16.26
CA TRP A 281 30.62 21.75 -16.68
C TRP A 281 30.51 21.87 -18.21
N ASP A 282 31.22 20.99 -18.93
CA ASP A 282 31.26 20.95 -20.40
C ASP A 282 30.93 19.54 -20.91
N CYS A 283 29.72 19.39 -21.45
CA CYS A 283 29.20 18.14 -21.96
C CYS A 283 30.01 17.56 -23.14
N ASN A 284 30.77 18.40 -23.87
CA ASN A 284 31.59 17.96 -25.00
C ASN A 284 32.85 17.19 -24.57
N THR A 285 33.20 17.23 -23.28
CA THR A 285 34.40 16.59 -22.74
C THR A 285 34.12 15.26 -22.03
N LEU A 286 32.85 14.82 -22.00
CA LEU A 286 32.42 13.64 -21.26
C LEU A 286 32.78 12.31 -21.94
N GLU A 287 33.28 12.31 -23.18
CA GLU A 287 33.78 11.10 -23.86
C GLU A 287 34.93 10.41 -23.10
N GLN A 288 35.57 11.11 -22.16
CA GLN A 288 36.66 10.60 -21.33
C GLN A 288 36.16 9.81 -20.10
N LEU A 289 34.86 9.87 -19.78
CA LEU A 289 34.26 9.13 -18.66
C LEU A 289 33.77 7.75 -19.08
N PRO A 290 33.81 6.74 -18.19
CA PRO A 290 33.03 5.52 -18.34
C PRO A 290 31.56 5.82 -18.64
N TYR A 291 30.92 4.96 -19.44
CA TYR A 291 29.54 5.17 -19.92
C TYR A 291 28.55 5.46 -18.78
N HIS A 292 28.60 4.67 -17.70
CA HIS A 292 27.71 4.80 -16.55
C HIS A 292 27.90 6.14 -15.81
N LEU A 293 29.13 6.64 -15.64
CA LEU A 293 29.37 7.95 -15.04
C LEU A 293 28.94 9.10 -15.96
N ARG A 294 29.17 8.94 -17.27
CA ARG A 294 28.79 9.94 -18.27
C ARG A 294 27.29 10.25 -18.23
N ILE A 295 26.44 9.22 -18.22
CA ILE A 295 24.98 9.41 -18.23
C ILE A 295 24.49 10.15 -16.98
N CYS A 296 25.12 9.94 -15.82
CA CYS A 296 24.78 10.66 -14.59
C CYS A 296 25.17 12.14 -14.69
N VAL A 297 26.36 12.44 -15.21
CA VAL A 297 26.80 13.83 -15.42
C VAL A 297 25.93 14.54 -16.46
N GLU A 298 25.53 13.85 -17.53
CA GLU A 298 24.58 14.36 -18.53
C GLU A 298 23.22 14.69 -17.91
N ALA A 299 22.67 13.78 -17.09
CA ALA A 299 21.43 14.00 -16.37
C ALA A 299 21.52 15.20 -15.42
N LEU A 300 22.61 15.31 -14.65
CA LEU A 300 22.89 16.44 -13.76
C LEU A 300 22.87 17.77 -14.52
N TYR A 301 23.55 17.85 -15.66
CA TYR A 301 23.55 19.06 -16.49
C TYR A 301 22.17 19.39 -17.01
N ASN A 302 21.48 18.42 -17.60
CA ASN A 302 20.18 18.65 -18.22
C ASN A 302 19.14 19.12 -17.22
N VAL A 303 19.08 18.48 -16.04
CA VAL A 303 18.16 18.86 -14.96
C VAL A 303 18.49 20.26 -14.43
N THR A 304 19.77 20.56 -14.18
CA THR A 304 20.17 21.87 -13.66
C THR A 304 19.92 22.98 -14.67
N ASN A 305 20.14 22.73 -15.97
CA ASN A 305 19.83 23.66 -17.06
C ASN A 305 18.32 23.92 -17.16
N ASP A 306 17.48 22.88 -17.14
CA ASP A 306 16.02 23.01 -17.19
C ASP A 306 15.48 23.85 -16.02
N ILE A 307 15.97 23.59 -14.80
CA ILE A 307 15.59 24.37 -13.61
C ILE A 307 16.05 25.83 -13.76
N SER A 308 17.28 26.06 -14.22
CA SER A 308 17.82 27.39 -14.44
C SER A 308 17.03 28.19 -15.49
N ASP A 309 16.64 27.53 -16.59
CA ASP A 309 15.81 28.14 -17.63
C ASP A 309 14.42 28.49 -17.12
N LYS A 310 13.80 27.61 -16.32
CA LYS A 310 12.51 27.90 -15.65
C LYS A 310 12.62 29.12 -14.73
N ILE A 311 13.65 29.20 -13.91
CA ILE A 311 13.90 30.33 -13.01
C ILE A 311 14.14 31.62 -13.83
N TYR A 312 14.95 31.56 -14.89
CA TYR A 312 15.22 32.70 -15.75
C TYR A 312 13.95 33.20 -16.45
N ASN A 313 13.13 32.29 -16.97
CA ASN A 313 11.88 32.64 -17.64
C ASN A 313 10.86 33.25 -16.66
N LYS A 314 10.85 32.79 -15.40
CA LYS A 314 9.91 33.27 -14.36
C LYS A 314 10.34 34.57 -13.69
N TYR A 315 11.64 34.75 -13.44
CA TYR A 315 12.16 35.85 -12.61
C TYR A 315 13.18 36.76 -13.32
N GLY A 316 13.64 36.40 -14.53
CA GLY A 316 14.57 37.20 -15.33
C GLY A 316 16.05 37.12 -14.95
N PHE A 317 16.40 36.32 -13.94
CA PHE A 317 17.78 36.09 -13.50
C PHE A 317 18.20 34.64 -13.77
N ASN A 318 19.41 34.46 -14.30
CA ASN A 318 19.96 33.15 -14.59
C ASN A 318 20.78 32.65 -13.38
N PRO A 319 20.31 31.64 -12.62
CA PRO A 319 20.98 31.15 -11.42
C PRO A 319 22.12 30.16 -11.69
N MET A 320 22.41 29.83 -12.95
CA MET A 320 23.31 28.74 -13.34
C MET A 320 24.67 28.76 -12.61
N GLU A 321 25.29 29.92 -12.45
CA GLU A 321 26.59 30.02 -11.76
C GLU A 321 26.52 29.54 -10.31
N SER A 322 25.48 29.93 -9.58
CA SER A 322 25.27 29.52 -8.19
C SER A 322 24.89 28.04 -8.08
N LEU A 323 24.01 27.54 -8.98
CA LEU A 323 23.61 26.12 -9.00
C LEU A 323 24.81 25.22 -9.30
N LYS A 324 25.60 25.57 -10.32
CA LYS A 324 26.85 24.87 -10.68
C LYS A 324 27.82 24.84 -9.50
N GLN A 325 28.05 25.98 -8.84
CA GLN A 325 29.00 26.05 -7.73
C GLN A 325 28.59 25.17 -6.56
N ALA A 326 27.29 25.07 -6.27
CA ALA A 326 26.79 24.18 -5.22
C ALA A 326 27.09 22.70 -5.53
N TRP A 327 26.86 22.25 -6.78
CA TRP A 327 27.18 20.89 -7.22
C TRP A 327 28.68 20.58 -7.19
N ILE A 328 29.52 21.55 -7.58
CA ILE A 328 30.98 21.41 -7.49
C ILE A 328 31.41 21.17 -6.05
N ASN A 329 30.94 22.02 -5.13
CA ASN A 329 31.30 21.91 -3.71
C ASN A 329 30.88 20.55 -3.12
N LEU A 330 29.70 20.05 -3.51
CA LEU A 330 29.21 18.74 -3.07
C LEU A 330 30.11 17.60 -3.57
N CYS A 331 30.40 17.55 -4.87
CA CYS A 331 31.26 16.49 -5.44
C CYS A 331 32.69 16.55 -4.89
N GLU A 332 33.23 17.74 -4.64
CA GLU A 332 34.54 17.89 -3.99
C GLU A 332 34.53 17.37 -2.54
N ALA A 333 33.44 17.57 -1.80
CA ALA A 333 33.29 17.05 -0.44
C ALA A 333 33.15 15.52 -0.41
N PHE A 334 32.35 14.93 -1.30
CA PHE A 334 32.29 13.47 -1.46
C PHE A 334 33.65 12.89 -1.86
N LEU A 335 34.40 13.57 -2.73
CA LEU A 335 35.75 13.12 -3.09
C LEU A 335 36.73 13.16 -1.90
N VAL A 336 36.56 14.09 -0.96
CA VAL A 336 37.35 14.12 0.27
C VAL A 336 37.04 12.90 1.15
N GLU A 337 35.78 12.55 1.31
CA GLU A 337 35.35 11.33 2.04
C GLU A 337 35.86 10.05 1.39
N ALA A 338 35.70 9.91 0.07
CA ALA A 338 36.23 8.78 -0.69
C ALA A 338 37.76 8.65 -0.55
N LYS A 339 38.49 9.76 -0.48
CA LYS A 339 39.95 9.76 -0.22
C LYS A 339 40.29 9.33 1.20
N TRP A 340 39.55 9.80 2.21
CA TRP A 340 39.74 9.36 3.58
C TRP A 340 39.55 7.85 3.69
N PHE A 341 38.48 7.33 3.09
CA PHE A 341 38.18 5.91 3.07
C PHE A 341 39.24 5.09 2.34
N ALA A 342 39.58 5.45 1.10
CA ALA A 342 40.55 4.72 0.28
C ALA A 342 41.96 4.67 0.89
N LEU A 343 42.34 5.69 1.68
CA LEU A 343 43.64 5.77 2.36
C LEU A 343 43.62 5.22 3.80
N GLY A 344 42.45 4.79 4.31
CA GLY A 344 42.27 4.43 5.72
C GLY A 344 42.57 5.59 6.68
N HIS A 345 42.48 6.84 6.19
CA HIS A 345 42.76 8.04 6.96
C HIS A 345 41.52 8.40 7.79
N MET A 346 41.68 8.46 9.11
CA MET A 346 40.62 8.88 10.01
C MET A 346 40.81 10.37 10.35
N PRO A 347 39.95 11.27 9.84
CA PRO A 347 40.01 12.69 10.19
C PRO A 347 39.67 12.92 11.67
N MET A 348 39.97 14.12 12.15
CA MET A 348 39.43 14.59 13.43
C MET A 348 37.91 14.77 13.31
N ALA A 349 37.16 14.61 14.41
CA ALA A 349 35.71 14.72 14.45
C ALA A 349 35.22 16.07 13.89
N ASP A 350 35.88 17.17 14.24
CA ASP A 350 35.55 18.50 13.72
C ASP A 350 35.86 18.66 12.22
N ASP A 351 36.95 18.05 11.73
CA ASP A 351 37.30 18.06 10.31
C ASP A 351 36.30 17.23 9.49
N TYR A 352 35.90 16.06 10.03
CA TYR A 352 34.84 15.23 9.47
C TYR A 352 33.53 16.01 9.42
N LEU A 353 33.08 16.60 10.53
CA LEU A 353 31.82 17.34 10.57
C LEU A 353 31.80 18.50 9.56
N LYS A 354 32.92 19.21 9.42
CA LYS A 354 33.03 20.33 8.47
C LYS A 354 32.85 19.87 7.02
N ASN A 355 33.40 18.71 6.65
CA ASN A 355 33.17 18.12 5.32
C ASN A 355 31.77 17.52 5.22
N GLY A 356 31.35 16.78 6.24
CA GLY A 356 30.05 16.15 6.43
C GLY A 356 28.88 17.11 6.22
N MET A 357 29.00 18.35 6.68
CA MET A 357 28.02 19.40 6.44
C MET A 357 27.86 19.70 4.93
N VAL A 358 28.94 19.71 4.16
CA VAL A 358 28.88 19.94 2.70
C VAL A 358 28.39 18.69 1.98
N SER A 359 28.94 17.51 2.32
CA SER A 359 28.56 16.22 1.71
C SER A 359 27.13 15.78 2.04
N SER A 360 26.48 16.34 3.07
CA SER A 360 25.05 16.08 3.32
C SER A 360 24.12 16.53 2.19
N GLY A 361 24.61 17.31 1.22
CA GLY A 361 23.83 17.82 0.09
C GLY A 361 22.81 18.91 0.46
N ALA A 362 22.61 19.22 1.75
CA ALA A 362 21.66 20.22 2.22
C ALA A 362 21.86 21.59 1.55
N HIS A 363 23.11 22.02 1.36
CA HIS A 363 23.41 23.29 0.70
C HIS A 363 22.91 23.33 -0.75
N VAL A 364 23.08 22.25 -1.51
CA VAL A 364 22.58 22.15 -2.90
C VAL A 364 21.07 22.34 -2.91
N VAL A 365 20.34 21.66 -2.04
CA VAL A 365 18.88 21.76 -1.93
C VAL A 365 18.45 23.19 -1.60
N ILE A 366 19.11 23.85 -0.64
CA ILE A 366 18.76 25.21 -0.20
C ILE A 366 19.03 26.25 -1.30
N VAL A 367 20.13 26.12 -2.05
CA VAL A 367 20.42 27.03 -3.18
C VAL A 367 19.35 26.89 -4.27
N HIS A 368 18.94 25.66 -4.62
CA HIS A 368 17.86 25.44 -5.59
C HIS A 368 16.52 26.02 -5.08
N LEU A 369 16.18 25.73 -3.83
CA LEU A 369 14.98 26.24 -3.16
C LEU A 369 14.92 27.78 -3.16
N PHE A 370 16.03 28.46 -2.86
CA PHE A 370 16.11 29.91 -2.84
C PHE A 370 15.71 30.54 -4.18
N PHE A 371 16.26 30.03 -5.29
CA PHE A 371 15.95 30.56 -6.60
C PHE A 371 14.56 30.14 -7.11
N LEU A 372 14.10 28.93 -6.81
CA LEU A 372 12.75 28.45 -7.13
C LEU A 372 11.64 29.30 -6.45
N LEU A 373 11.95 29.89 -5.29
CA LEU A 373 11.08 30.80 -4.55
C LEU A 373 11.28 32.28 -4.90
N GLY A 374 12.01 32.59 -5.97
CA GLY A 374 12.15 33.96 -6.48
C GLY A 374 13.31 34.76 -5.90
N GLY A 375 14.32 34.11 -5.31
CA GLY A 375 15.58 34.75 -4.91
C GLY A 375 16.30 35.46 -6.06
N GLY A 376 15.97 35.12 -7.32
CA GLY A 376 16.47 35.78 -8.54
C GLY A 376 15.64 36.97 -9.04
N THR A 377 14.63 37.45 -8.31
CA THR A 377 13.77 38.57 -8.76
C THR A 377 14.51 39.89 -8.99
N SER A 378 15.70 40.05 -8.41
CA SER A 378 16.62 41.16 -8.68
C SER A 378 18.07 40.71 -8.53
N LYS A 379 19.02 41.45 -9.12
CA LYS A 379 20.47 41.19 -8.90
C LYS A 379 20.89 41.38 -7.45
N GLU A 380 20.18 42.22 -6.71
CA GLU A 380 20.43 42.46 -5.28
C GLU A 380 19.95 41.26 -4.46
N ASN A 381 18.76 40.74 -4.77
CA ASN A 381 18.21 39.53 -4.13
C ASN A 381 19.09 38.32 -4.43
N ALA A 382 19.60 38.17 -5.66
CA ALA A 382 20.46 37.04 -6.01
C ALA A 382 21.79 37.02 -5.24
N ARG A 383 22.29 38.18 -4.78
CA ARG A 383 23.51 38.27 -3.95
C ARG A 383 23.30 37.80 -2.52
N LEU A 384 22.06 37.69 -2.06
CA LEU A 384 21.73 37.15 -0.74
C LEU A 384 22.10 35.67 -0.60
N ILE A 385 22.43 34.99 -1.70
CA ILE A 385 22.96 33.62 -1.67
C ILE A 385 24.20 33.50 -0.78
N ASP A 386 25.00 34.56 -0.68
CA ASP A 386 26.17 34.58 0.21
C ASP A 386 25.78 34.67 1.69
N ASP A 387 24.64 35.27 1.99
CA ASP A 387 24.10 35.41 3.35
C ASP A 387 23.31 34.17 3.81
N ILE A 388 22.89 33.29 2.87
CA ILE A 388 22.21 32.01 3.17
C ILE A 388 23.12 31.05 3.95
N LYS A 389 24.44 31.27 3.91
CA LYS A 389 25.45 30.38 4.51
C LYS A 389 25.16 30.04 5.97
N ASN A 390 24.62 30.97 6.77
CA ASN A 390 24.33 30.69 8.18
C ASN A 390 23.16 29.71 8.36
N ILE A 391 22.02 29.96 7.71
CA ILE A 391 20.84 29.08 7.76
C ILE A 391 21.21 27.71 7.16
N SER A 392 21.90 27.72 6.02
CA SER A 392 22.34 26.50 5.35
C SER A 392 23.33 25.69 6.18
N SER A 393 24.24 26.35 6.88
CA SER A 393 25.19 25.70 7.80
C SER A 393 24.47 25.06 8.98
N CYS A 394 23.50 25.76 9.59
CA CYS A 394 22.70 25.18 10.68
C CYS A 394 21.93 23.94 10.22
N LEU A 395 21.25 24.02 9.06
CA LEU A 395 20.51 22.92 8.48
C LEU A 395 21.40 21.70 8.17
N ALA A 396 22.51 21.95 7.47
CA ALA A 396 23.49 20.91 7.15
C ALA A 396 24.05 20.23 8.39
N LYS A 397 24.36 21.00 9.43
CA LYS A 397 24.86 20.47 10.70
C LYS A 397 23.80 19.65 11.44
N ILE A 398 22.54 20.11 11.49
CA ILE A 398 21.45 19.32 12.07
C ILE A 398 21.27 18.02 11.29
N LEU A 399 21.28 18.06 9.96
CA LEU A 399 21.10 16.88 9.11
C LEU A 399 22.21 15.87 9.36
N ARG A 400 23.48 16.28 9.19
CA ARG A 400 24.62 15.39 9.36
C ARG A 400 24.69 14.78 10.75
N LEU A 401 24.44 15.57 11.80
CA LEU A 401 24.45 15.05 13.17
C LEU A 401 23.31 14.06 13.45
N TRP A 402 22.12 14.25 12.86
CA TRP A 402 21.02 13.28 13.00
C TRP A 402 21.32 11.97 12.26
N ASP A 403 21.86 12.09 11.05
CA ASP A 403 22.34 10.98 10.23
C ASP A 403 23.39 10.16 11.00
N ASP A 404 24.42 10.81 11.52
CA ASP A 404 25.49 10.20 12.33
C ASP A 404 25.04 9.69 13.72
N LEU A 405 23.86 10.12 14.21
CA LEU A 405 23.30 9.68 15.49
C LEU A 405 22.60 8.32 15.36
N GLY A 406 22.22 7.91 14.14
CA GLY A 406 21.50 6.69 13.86
C GLY A 406 22.24 5.42 14.30
N SER A 407 21.49 4.33 14.50
CA SER A 407 21.99 2.96 14.61
C SER A 407 22.12 2.28 13.24
N ALA A 408 21.77 2.97 12.14
CA ALA A 408 21.74 2.42 10.80
C ALA A 408 23.12 1.88 10.43
N LYS A 409 23.21 0.54 10.36
CA LYS A 409 24.17 -0.09 9.47
C LYS A 409 23.56 0.09 8.10
N ASP A 410 24.08 1.03 7.31
CA ASP A 410 23.61 1.20 5.94
C ASP A 410 23.66 -0.16 5.24
N VAL A 411 22.53 -0.64 4.73
CA VAL A 411 22.32 -2.07 4.38
C VAL A 411 23.24 -2.54 3.23
N ASN A 412 23.89 -1.60 2.55
CA ASN A 412 24.85 -1.82 1.46
C ASN A 412 26.28 -1.37 1.78
N GLN A 413 26.54 -0.85 2.99
CA GLN A 413 27.85 -0.39 3.43
C GLN A 413 28.26 -1.25 4.63
N ASP A 414 29.36 -2.01 4.49
CA ASP A 414 29.87 -2.94 5.50
C ASP A 414 30.42 -2.24 6.79
N GLY A 415 29.71 -1.24 7.33
CA GLY A 415 30.13 -0.41 8.46
C GLY A 415 31.43 0.34 8.15
N HIS A 416 31.50 0.88 6.94
CA HIS A 416 32.70 1.46 6.34
C HIS A 416 32.61 2.97 6.12
N ASP A 417 31.43 3.55 6.33
CA ASP A 417 31.20 4.98 6.49
C ASP A 417 31.73 5.49 7.83
N GLY A 418 32.32 6.68 7.81
CA GLY A 418 32.68 7.37 9.05
C GLY A 418 31.43 7.99 9.66
N SER A 419 31.32 8.03 10.99
CA SER A 419 30.30 8.82 11.68
C SER A 419 30.90 9.74 12.73
N TYR A 420 30.28 10.91 12.95
CA TYR A 420 30.78 11.87 13.93
C TYR A 420 30.89 11.26 15.33
N VAL A 421 29.89 10.45 15.74
CA VAL A 421 29.90 9.71 17.01
C VAL A 421 31.15 8.84 17.13
N THR A 422 31.50 8.11 16.07
CA THR A 422 32.67 7.22 16.05
C THR A 422 33.98 8.00 16.19
N TYR A 423 34.14 9.08 15.42
CA TYR A 423 35.34 9.92 15.50
C TYR A 423 35.47 10.61 16.87
N TYR A 424 34.36 11.14 17.41
CA TYR A 424 34.32 11.78 18.72
C TYR A 424 34.70 10.81 19.86
N MET A 425 34.15 9.59 19.85
CA MET A 425 34.50 8.56 20.84
C MET A 425 35.98 8.18 20.77
N LYS A 426 36.55 8.15 19.56
CA LYS A 426 37.95 7.80 19.37
C LYS A 426 38.91 8.88 19.87
N GLU A 427 38.56 10.15 19.70
CA GLU A 427 39.32 11.28 20.26
C GLU A 427 39.23 11.38 21.78
N ASN A 428 38.12 10.91 22.35
CA ASN A 428 37.83 10.98 23.78
C ASN A 428 37.89 9.58 24.41
N GLU A 429 39.10 9.00 24.50
CA GLU A 429 39.32 7.67 25.06
C GLU A 429 38.64 7.50 26.43
N GLY A 430 37.75 6.50 26.55
CA GLY A 430 36.93 6.24 27.74
C GLY A 430 35.53 6.84 27.71
N CYS A 431 35.16 7.61 26.68
CA CYS A 431 33.79 8.07 26.44
C CYS A 431 32.87 6.88 26.10
N SER A 432 31.73 6.78 26.77
CA SER A 432 30.71 5.79 26.43
C SER A 432 29.95 6.22 25.19
N ILE A 433 29.36 5.26 24.46
CA ILE A 433 28.50 5.56 23.31
C ILE A 433 27.31 6.46 23.71
N GLN A 434 26.74 6.26 24.90
CA GLN A 434 25.64 7.08 25.39
C GLN A 434 26.10 8.54 25.60
N ASN A 435 27.27 8.76 26.23
CA ASN A 435 27.80 10.10 26.43
C ASN A 435 28.08 10.81 25.09
N ALA A 436 28.57 10.08 24.09
CA ALA A 436 28.78 10.61 22.75
C ALA A 436 27.45 10.98 22.06
N ARG A 437 26.42 10.13 22.17
CA ARG A 437 25.07 10.43 21.66
C ARG A 437 24.44 11.63 22.35
N ASP A 438 24.58 11.73 23.68
CA ASP A 438 24.09 12.86 24.47
C ASP A 438 24.80 14.16 24.05
N HIS A 439 26.11 14.10 23.80
CA HIS A 439 26.88 15.23 23.27
C HIS A 439 26.38 15.68 21.89
N VAL A 440 26.12 14.74 20.97
CA VAL A 440 25.55 15.05 19.64
C VAL A 440 24.16 15.68 19.76
N MET A 441 23.31 15.18 20.66
CA MET A 441 21.98 15.76 20.92
C MET A 441 22.06 17.18 21.49
N GLU A 442 23.06 17.46 22.34
CA GLU A 442 23.36 18.81 22.81
C GLU A 442 23.78 19.72 21.65
N MET A 443 24.65 19.24 20.75
CA MET A 443 25.08 19.98 19.55
C MET A 443 23.91 20.29 18.62
N ILE A 444 23.01 19.33 18.38
CA ILE A 444 21.77 19.54 17.63
C ILE A 444 20.91 20.62 18.29
N THR A 445 20.72 20.53 19.61
CA THR A 445 19.95 21.52 20.38
C THR A 445 20.54 22.93 20.29
N ASN A 446 21.86 23.06 20.40
CA ASN A 446 22.54 24.36 20.26
C ASN A 446 22.47 24.89 18.83
N THR A 447 22.52 24.02 17.82
CA THR A 447 22.39 24.42 16.41
C THR A 447 20.96 24.88 16.09
N TRP A 448 19.93 24.30 16.73
CA TRP A 448 18.56 24.82 16.65
C TRP A 448 18.44 26.24 17.21
N LYS A 449 19.15 26.57 18.31
CA LYS A 449 19.17 27.95 18.85
C LYS A 449 19.80 28.94 17.88
N GLN A 450 20.85 28.52 17.17
CA GLN A 450 21.47 29.30 16.12
C GLN A 450 20.50 29.51 14.95
N LEU A 451 19.84 28.45 14.48
CA LEU A 451 18.84 28.54 13.42
C LEU A 451 17.70 29.49 13.79
N ASN A 452 17.14 29.36 15.00
CA ASN A 452 16.10 30.26 15.51
C ASN A 452 16.55 31.73 15.48
N LYS A 453 17.81 32.01 15.86
CA LYS A 453 18.38 33.36 15.86
C LYS A 453 18.51 33.93 14.45
N GLU A 454 18.94 33.14 13.47
CA GLU A 454 19.02 33.56 12.07
C GLU A 454 17.61 33.82 11.50
N CYS A 455 16.62 33.02 11.87
CA CYS A 455 15.22 33.22 11.47
C CYS A 455 14.58 34.47 12.10
N LEU A 456 15.00 34.86 13.32
CA LEU A 456 14.52 36.03 14.06
C LEU A 456 15.27 37.34 13.74
N SER A 457 16.48 37.24 13.20
CA SER A 457 17.26 38.40 12.82
C SER A 457 16.57 39.15 11.68
N PRO A 458 16.70 40.49 11.57
CA PRO A 458 16.21 41.23 10.41
C PRO A 458 16.87 40.68 9.13
N ASN A 459 16.23 39.71 8.50
CA ASN A 459 16.78 39.00 7.37
C ASN A 459 16.16 39.53 6.08
N GLN A 460 16.94 39.46 5.00
CA GLN A 460 16.56 39.99 3.69
C GLN A 460 15.81 38.93 2.86
N PHE A 461 15.49 37.78 3.47
CA PHE A 461 14.84 36.64 2.83
C PHE A 461 13.32 36.76 2.88
N SER A 462 12.64 36.11 1.94
CA SER A 462 11.17 36.00 2.02
C SER A 462 10.76 35.09 3.18
N THR A 463 9.63 35.40 3.79
CA THR A 463 9.02 34.57 4.84
C THR A 463 8.84 33.12 4.40
N THR A 464 8.39 32.91 3.15
CA THR A 464 8.25 31.58 2.54
C THR A 464 9.56 30.80 2.49
N PHE A 465 10.69 31.44 2.17
CA PHE A 465 12.00 30.76 2.14
C PHE A 465 12.46 30.35 3.53
N ILE A 466 12.30 31.23 4.52
CA ILE A 466 12.66 30.95 5.92
C ILE A 466 11.80 29.81 6.47
N GLU A 467 10.49 29.84 6.22
CA GLU A 467 9.57 28.79 6.61
C GLU A 467 9.95 27.44 5.96
N ALA A 468 10.27 27.45 4.66
CA ALA A 468 10.72 26.24 3.96
C ALA A 468 12.02 25.68 4.57
N CYS A 469 12.98 26.53 4.91
CA CYS A 469 14.20 26.13 5.60
C CYS A 469 13.90 25.53 6.99
N LEU A 470 13.04 26.18 7.79
CA LEU A 470 12.62 25.63 9.09
C LEU A 470 11.91 24.28 8.96
N ASN A 471 11.06 24.12 7.95
CA ASN A 471 10.36 22.87 7.70
C ASN A 471 11.30 21.75 7.22
N LEU A 472 12.35 22.06 6.45
CA LEU A 472 13.43 21.11 6.18
C LEU A 472 14.09 20.63 7.49
N ALA A 473 14.39 21.56 8.42
CA ALA A 473 14.96 21.19 9.72
C ALA A 473 14.04 20.26 10.52
N ARG A 474 12.73 20.51 10.49
CA ARG A 474 11.70 19.70 11.17
C ARG A 474 11.52 18.32 10.53
N MET A 475 11.88 18.15 9.26
CA MET A 475 11.78 16.88 8.54
C MET A 475 12.94 15.93 8.86
N ILE A 476 14.13 16.45 9.15
CA ILE A 476 15.34 15.66 9.44
C ILE A 476 15.11 14.54 10.47
N PRO A 477 14.57 14.79 11.68
CA PRO A 477 14.35 13.72 12.66
C PRO A 477 13.35 12.67 12.16
N LEU A 478 12.40 13.02 11.29
CA LEU A 478 11.49 12.03 10.71
C LEU A 478 12.21 11.10 9.72
N MET A 479 13.25 11.61 9.04
CA MET A 479 13.99 10.89 8.00
C MET A 479 15.16 10.05 8.54
N TYR A 480 15.71 10.39 9.71
CA TYR A 480 16.94 9.78 10.24
C TYR A 480 16.82 9.19 11.66
N ASN A 481 15.65 9.29 12.32
CA ASN A 481 15.43 8.70 13.64
C ASN A 481 14.94 7.25 13.54
N TYR A 482 15.84 6.34 13.16
CA TYR A 482 15.57 4.91 13.10
C TYR A 482 15.27 4.32 14.48
N ASP A 483 14.28 3.44 14.55
CA ASP A 483 14.02 2.64 15.74
C ASP A 483 15.00 1.46 15.87
N GLU A 484 14.85 0.66 16.94
CA GLU A 484 15.69 -0.51 17.18
C GLU A 484 15.62 -1.57 16.05
N ASN A 485 14.57 -1.52 15.22
CA ASN A 485 14.36 -2.42 14.08
C ASN A 485 14.83 -1.80 12.75
N HIS A 486 15.56 -0.69 12.78
CA HIS A 486 15.97 0.07 11.58
C HIS A 486 14.79 0.53 10.72
N SER A 487 13.64 0.81 11.33
CA SER A 487 12.45 1.36 10.67
C SER A 487 12.24 2.83 11.00
N LEU A 488 11.44 3.53 10.17
CA LEU A 488 11.10 4.95 10.34
C LEU A 488 9.57 5.10 10.56
N PRO A 489 9.03 4.66 11.71
CA PRO A 489 7.58 4.63 11.94
C PRO A 489 6.94 6.01 11.86
N LEU A 490 7.65 7.06 12.31
CA LEU A 490 7.15 8.44 12.23
C LEU A 490 7.07 8.95 10.78
N MET A 491 8.01 8.55 9.92
CA MET A 491 7.95 8.85 8.48
C MET A 491 6.76 8.16 7.83
N GLU A 492 6.52 6.89 8.14
CA GLU A 492 5.35 6.16 7.61
C GLU A 492 4.03 6.82 8.00
N ASP A 493 3.89 7.21 9.26
CA ASP A 493 2.71 7.92 9.74
C ASP A 493 2.57 9.28 9.05
N TYR A 494 3.67 9.95 8.74
CA TYR A 494 3.64 11.19 7.97
C TYR A 494 3.12 10.98 6.55
N ILE A 495 3.61 9.95 5.86
CA ILE A 495 3.14 9.63 4.50
C ILE A 495 1.66 9.24 4.54
N LYS A 496 1.24 8.40 5.50
CA LYS A 496 -0.19 8.09 5.75
C LYS A 496 -1.02 9.33 6.01
N SER A 497 -0.46 10.32 6.69
CA SER A 497 -1.15 11.59 6.94
C SER A 497 -1.32 12.43 5.67
N MET A 498 -0.27 12.52 4.85
CA MET A 498 -0.18 13.52 3.76
C MET A 498 -0.47 12.99 2.36
N LEU A 499 -0.45 11.67 2.15
CA LEU A 499 -0.80 11.06 0.86
C LEU A 499 -2.11 10.28 0.91
N PHE A 500 -2.62 9.93 2.09
CA PHE A 500 -3.75 8.99 2.20
C PHE A 500 -4.91 9.57 3.01
N THR A 501 -6.11 9.55 2.41
CA THR A 501 -7.36 9.84 3.14
C THR A 501 -7.64 8.69 4.11
N SER A 502 -8.47 8.91 5.15
CA SER A 502 -8.91 7.89 6.13
C SER A 502 -9.56 6.62 5.52
N ILE A 503 -9.65 6.53 4.20
CA ILE A 503 -10.26 5.48 3.39
C ILE A 503 -9.18 4.67 2.65
N MET A 504 -7.91 5.09 2.67
CA MET A 504 -6.81 4.48 1.91
C MET A 504 -5.65 4.11 2.83
N ASN A 505 -5.88 3.28 3.85
CA ASN A 505 -4.80 2.82 4.71
C ASN A 505 -4.22 1.49 4.19
N VAL A 506 -3.82 1.42 2.91
CA VAL A 506 -3.00 0.30 2.39
C VAL A 506 -1.84 0.74 1.50
N VAL A 507 -0.71 0.08 1.76
CA VAL A 507 0.60 0.10 1.11
C VAL A 507 1.52 1.28 1.45
N ILE A 508 2.14 1.20 2.62
CA ILE A 508 3.55 1.52 2.74
C ILE A 508 4.14 0.41 3.59
N HIS A 509 4.55 -0.69 2.96
CA HIS A 509 5.49 -1.69 3.47
C HIS A 509 5.83 -2.64 2.33
N GLY A 510 6.75 -2.17 1.48
CA GLY A 510 7.25 -2.89 0.31
C GLY A 510 8.37 -2.10 -0.34
N TRP A 511 9.22 -1.46 0.46
CA TRP A 511 10.33 -0.63 -0.04
C TRP A 511 11.55 -0.76 0.88
N SER A 512 11.99 -2.00 1.06
CA SER A 512 13.41 -2.35 1.21
C SER A 512 13.66 -3.49 0.22
N TYR A 513 14.56 -3.26 -0.74
CA TYR A 513 14.81 -4.17 -1.87
C TYR A 513 15.84 -5.25 -1.50
N GLY A 514 15.47 -6.50 -1.77
CA GLY A 514 16.30 -7.70 -1.98
C GLY A 514 15.58 -8.56 -3.02
N ARG A 515 16.29 -9.36 -3.81
CA ARG A 515 15.84 -9.80 -5.14
C ARG A 515 14.65 -10.77 -5.12
N SER A 516 13.55 -10.38 -5.77
CA SER A 516 12.74 -11.33 -6.56
C SER A 516 12.34 -10.67 -7.87
N LYS A 517 12.93 -11.15 -8.97
CA LYS A 517 12.53 -10.78 -10.32
C LYS A 517 11.23 -11.52 -10.63
N TYR A 518 10.32 -10.80 -11.31
CA TYR A 518 9.04 -11.27 -11.84
C TYR A 518 7.93 -11.43 -10.79
N TYR A 519 7.24 -10.33 -10.49
CA TYR A 519 5.76 -10.20 -10.43
C TYR A 519 5.45 -8.71 -10.17
N LEU A 520 5.68 -7.87 -11.18
CA LEU A 520 5.22 -6.48 -11.16
C LEU A 520 3.76 -6.45 -11.62
N VAL A 521 2.82 -6.68 -10.70
CA VAL A 521 1.56 -5.94 -10.78
C VAL A 521 1.87 -4.58 -10.19
N SER A 522 1.83 -3.54 -11.01
CA SER A 522 1.92 -2.14 -10.57
C SER A 522 1.09 -1.94 -9.30
N PRO A 523 1.58 -1.19 -8.29
CA PRO A 523 0.70 -0.69 -7.23
C PRO A 523 -0.52 -0.08 -7.90
N ILE A 524 -1.71 -0.52 -7.49
CA ILE A 524 -2.97 0.06 -7.95
C ILE A 524 -2.86 1.55 -7.66
N LYS A 525 -2.81 2.37 -8.72
CA LYS A 525 -3.10 3.80 -8.63
C LYS A 525 -4.46 3.91 -7.97
N SER A 526 -4.51 4.37 -6.73
CA SER A 526 -5.76 4.71 -6.05
C SER A 526 -6.32 6.02 -6.62
N GLY A 527 -6.60 6.02 -7.93
CA GLY A 527 -7.27 7.10 -8.63
C GLY A 527 -8.78 6.90 -8.56
N LEU A 528 -9.35 6.92 -7.36
CA LEU A 528 -10.79 7.18 -7.25
C LEU A 528 -11.00 8.67 -7.52
N ASP A 529 -11.77 9.00 -8.55
CA ASP A 529 -12.32 10.35 -8.72
C ASP A 529 -13.01 10.75 -7.40
N GLN A 530 -12.51 11.80 -6.73
CA GLN A 530 -13.07 12.34 -5.48
C GLN A 530 -14.58 12.62 -5.63
N LYS A 531 -15.04 12.87 -6.86
CA LYS A 531 -16.44 13.03 -7.26
C LYS A 531 -17.26 11.73 -7.17
N LEU A 532 -16.66 10.57 -7.43
CA LEU A 532 -17.27 9.24 -7.30
C LEU A 532 -17.34 8.83 -5.83
N TYR A 533 -16.28 9.08 -5.05
CA TYR A 533 -16.26 8.86 -3.60
C TYR A 533 -17.26 9.77 -2.85
N ASN A 534 -17.33 11.06 -3.18
CA ASN A 534 -18.31 11.99 -2.59
C ASN A 534 -19.76 11.67 -3.05
N ARG A 535 -19.95 11.11 -4.26
CA ARG A 535 -21.23 10.50 -4.67
C ARG A 535 -21.55 9.27 -3.81
N LEU A 536 -20.61 8.34 -3.65
CA LEU A 536 -20.81 7.13 -2.85
C LEU A 536 -21.10 7.43 -1.37
N LYS A 537 -20.39 8.38 -0.77
CA LYS A 537 -20.61 8.80 0.63
C LYS A 537 -21.95 9.51 0.85
N SER A 538 -22.46 10.21 -0.17
CA SER A 538 -23.81 10.79 -0.15
C SER A 538 -24.91 9.77 -0.49
N TYR A 539 -24.57 8.66 -1.17
CA TYR A 539 -25.44 7.49 -1.39
C TYR A 539 -25.53 6.60 -0.14
N ILE A 540 -24.41 6.22 0.49
CA ILE A 540 -24.35 5.37 1.70
C ILE A 540 -25.13 5.98 2.88
N LYS A 541 -25.25 7.31 2.94
CA LYS A 541 -26.05 8.02 3.96
C LYS A 541 -27.57 8.04 3.66
N ARG A 542 -28.01 7.67 2.45
CA ARG A 542 -29.42 7.53 2.03
C ARG A 542 -29.90 6.06 2.00
N ASP A 543 -29.01 5.10 2.25
CA ASP A 543 -29.03 3.79 1.58
C ASP A 543 -29.73 2.62 2.27
N THR A 544 -30.39 2.81 3.42
CA THR A 544 -31.10 1.69 4.06
C THR A 544 -32.53 1.54 3.54
N ILE A 545 -33.16 2.64 3.13
CA ILE A 545 -34.54 2.66 2.65
C ILE A 545 -34.59 2.33 1.15
N GLU A 546 -33.76 2.97 0.33
CA GLU A 546 -33.75 2.78 -1.13
C GLU A 546 -33.32 1.35 -1.53
N ASN A 547 -32.30 0.76 -0.89
CA ASN A 547 -31.96 -0.65 -1.08
C ASN A 547 -33.11 -1.59 -0.66
N SER A 548 -33.80 -1.29 0.45
CA SER A 548 -34.91 -2.12 0.90
C SER A 548 -36.10 -2.09 -0.08
N GLU A 549 -36.36 -0.94 -0.70
CA GLU A 549 -37.40 -0.79 -1.72
C GLU A 549 -37.04 -1.55 -3.00
N LEU A 550 -35.80 -1.41 -3.49
CA LEU A 550 -35.32 -2.13 -4.68
C LEU A 550 -35.30 -3.65 -4.46
N ILE A 551 -34.87 -4.12 -3.29
CA ILE A 551 -34.89 -5.55 -2.93
C ILE A 551 -36.33 -6.06 -2.94
N GLU A 552 -37.28 -5.35 -2.32
CA GLU A 552 -38.69 -5.76 -2.32
C GLU A 552 -39.33 -5.69 -3.70
N GLU A 553 -38.95 -4.72 -4.55
CA GLU A 553 -39.42 -4.65 -5.92
C GLU A 553 -38.93 -5.86 -6.72
N VAL A 554 -37.63 -6.18 -6.67
CA VAL A 554 -37.07 -7.37 -7.33
C VAL A 554 -37.71 -8.66 -6.78
N ARG A 555 -37.91 -8.75 -5.46
CA ARG A 555 -38.62 -9.86 -4.79
C ARG A 555 -40.06 -9.99 -5.26
N CYS A 556 -40.77 -8.89 -5.46
CA CYS A 556 -42.13 -8.86 -5.99
C CYS A 556 -42.17 -9.38 -7.43
N VAL A 557 -41.20 -9.00 -8.27
CA VAL A 557 -41.09 -9.51 -9.64
C VAL A 557 -40.79 -11.01 -9.65
N LEU A 558 -39.90 -11.49 -8.77
CA LEU A 558 -39.61 -12.92 -8.58
C LEU A 558 -40.85 -13.73 -8.18
N LYS A 559 -41.67 -13.21 -7.25
CA LYS A 559 -42.88 -13.90 -6.73
C LYS A 559 -44.06 -13.89 -7.71
N ASN A 560 -44.21 -12.81 -8.49
CA ASN A 560 -45.42 -12.58 -9.30
C ASN A 560 -45.24 -12.82 -10.82
N GLY A 561 -44.02 -13.10 -11.31
CA GLY A 561 -43.73 -13.29 -12.74
C GLY A 561 -43.98 -14.73 -13.23
N PRO A 562 -45.00 -15.02 -14.06
CA PRO A 562 -45.39 -16.41 -14.37
C PRO A 562 -44.65 -17.07 -15.54
N SER A 563 -43.77 -16.37 -16.29
CA SER A 563 -43.29 -16.85 -17.61
C SER A 563 -41.76 -16.96 -17.79
N LYS A 564 -40.94 -16.31 -16.94
CA LYS A 564 -39.47 -16.18 -17.14
C LYS A 564 -38.63 -16.31 -15.87
N THR A 565 -39.11 -17.09 -14.90
CA THR A 565 -38.54 -17.11 -13.53
C THR A 565 -37.08 -17.57 -13.51
N LEU A 566 -36.65 -18.50 -14.37
CA LEU A 566 -35.26 -18.94 -14.46
C LEU A 566 -34.33 -17.94 -15.18
N GLU A 567 -34.82 -17.20 -16.19
CA GLU A 567 -34.07 -16.08 -16.76
C GLU A 567 -33.79 -15.00 -15.70
N MET A 568 -34.71 -14.83 -14.74
CA MET A 568 -34.52 -13.92 -13.63
C MET A 568 -33.41 -14.40 -12.70
N ILE A 569 -33.41 -15.68 -12.32
CA ILE A 569 -32.34 -16.26 -11.49
C ILE A 569 -30.98 -16.11 -12.17
N ASP A 570 -30.90 -16.40 -13.47
CA ASP A 570 -29.67 -16.18 -14.25
C ASP A 570 -29.19 -14.73 -14.20
N SER A 571 -30.13 -13.78 -14.29
CA SER A 571 -29.82 -12.35 -14.22
C SER A 571 -29.31 -11.95 -12.84
N LEU A 572 -29.92 -12.47 -11.76
CA LEU A 572 -29.48 -12.20 -10.38
C LEU A 572 -28.08 -12.76 -10.11
N GLN A 573 -27.81 -13.98 -10.58
CA GLN A 573 -26.50 -14.64 -10.47
C GLN A 573 -25.42 -13.88 -11.27
N LYS A 574 -25.71 -13.47 -12.51
CA LYS A 574 -24.78 -12.66 -13.33
C LYS A 574 -24.53 -11.28 -12.75
N LEU A 575 -25.51 -10.70 -12.09
CA LEU A 575 -25.40 -9.41 -11.42
C LEU A 575 -24.87 -9.50 -9.97
N CYS A 576 -24.55 -10.71 -9.49
CA CYS A 576 -24.00 -10.96 -8.14
C CYS A 576 -24.89 -10.44 -6.98
N ILE A 577 -26.21 -10.46 -7.16
CA ILE A 577 -27.22 -10.01 -6.17
C ILE A 577 -28.16 -11.12 -5.71
N ASN A 578 -27.90 -12.37 -6.10
CA ASN A 578 -28.68 -13.56 -5.74
C ASN A 578 -28.74 -13.83 -4.23
N HIS A 579 -27.74 -13.41 -3.45
CA HIS A 579 -27.69 -13.61 -2.00
C HIS A 579 -28.88 -12.97 -1.25
N TYR A 580 -29.50 -11.92 -1.79
CA TYR A 580 -30.72 -11.31 -1.24
C TYR A 580 -32.00 -12.17 -1.37
N PHE A 581 -31.96 -13.19 -2.22
CA PHE A 581 -33.15 -13.91 -2.69
C PHE A 581 -33.01 -15.45 -2.58
N GLN A 582 -32.12 -15.94 -1.71
CA GLN A 582 -31.84 -17.38 -1.58
C GLN A 582 -33.11 -18.21 -1.33
N GLU A 583 -34.00 -17.77 -0.44
CA GLU A 583 -35.26 -18.47 -0.15
C GLU A 583 -36.18 -18.56 -1.38
N GLU A 584 -36.35 -17.46 -2.12
CA GLU A 584 -37.13 -17.44 -3.36
C GLU A 584 -36.51 -18.34 -4.43
N ILE A 585 -35.19 -18.23 -4.65
CA ILE A 585 -34.42 -19.00 -5.62
C ILE A 585 -34.60 -20.50 -5.33
N GLU A 586 -34.36 -20.95 -4.10
CA GLU A 586 -34.52 -22.35 -3.71
C GLU A 586 -35.93 -22.90 -3.98
N SER A 587 -36.96 -22.11 -3.65
CA SER A 587 -38.36 -22.49 -3.88
C SER A 587 -38.66 -22.68 -5.37
N ILE A 588 -38.17 -21.77 -6.20
CA ILE A 588 -38.33 -21.83 -7.67
C ILE A 588 -37.60 -23.05 -8.23
N LEU A 589 -36.34 -23.28 -7.83
CA LEU A 589 -35.53 -24.39 -8.33
C LEU A 589 -36.15 -25.75 -8.00
N LYS A 590 -36.69 -25.93 -6.78
CA LYS A 590 -37.41 -27.15 -6.38
C LYS A 590 -38.60 -27.45 -7.30
N ILE A 591 -39.36 -26.43 -7.70
CA ILE A 591 -40.50 -26.57 -8.62
C ILE A 591 -40.02 -27.00 -10.01
N PHE A 592 -38.99 -26.34 -10.54
CA PHE A 592 -38.47 -26.63 -11.88
C PHE A 592 -37.79 -28.01 -11.95
N HIS A 593 -37.02 -28.38 -10.93
CA HIS A 593 -36.41 -29.71 -10.81
C HIS A 593 -37.47 -30.81 -10.81
N THR A 594 -38.54 -30.64 -10.03
CA THR A 594 -39.67 -31.58 -9.98
C THR A 594 -40.35 -31.70 -11.35
N ARG A 595 -40.56 -30.59 -12.07
CA ARG A 595 -41.15 -30.59 -13.41
C ARG A 595 -40.28 -31.34 -14.42
N MET A 596 -38.97 -31.08 -14.43
CA MET A 596 -38.03 -31.74 -15.33
C MET A 596 -37.85 -33.22 -15.00
N SER A 597 -37.92 -33.59 -13.72
CA SER A 597 -37.82 -34.99 -13.29
C SER A 597 -39.07 -35.82 -13.61
N ASN A 598 -40.26 -35.18 -13.60
CA ASN A 598 -41.55 -35.84 -13.83
C ASN A 598 -42.00 -35.84 -15.30
N SER A 599 -41.32 -35.13 -16.21
CA SER A 599 -41.65 -35.16 -17.63
C SER A 599 -41.20 -36.50 -18.22
N ILE A 600 -42.08 -37.51 -18.15
CA ILE A 600 -41.95 -38.81 -18.82
C ILE A 600 -41.95 -38.65 -20.37
N ASP A 601 -42.28 -37.46 -20.87
CA ASP A 601 -42.29 -37.09 -22.29
C ASP A 601 -41.28 -35.95 -22.53
N HIS A 602 -40.10 -36.26 -23.09
CA HIS A 602 -39.09 -35.27 -23.52
C HIS A 602 -39.52 -34.46 -24.75
N ASN A 603 -40.82 -34.40 -25.04
CA ASN A 603 -41.39 -33.77 -26.20
C ASN A 603 -42.68 -33.06 -25.82
N HIS A 604 -42.68 -31.74 -25.94
CA HIS A 604 -43.62 -30.98 -26.78
C HIS A 604 -43.39 -29.47 -26.54
N GLY A 605 -42.64 -28.83 -27.44
CA GLY A 605 -42.73 -27.37 -27.65
C GLY A 605 -41.80 -26.45 -26.88
N GLN A 606 -40.76 -26.95 -26.21
CA GLN A 606 -39.74 -26.10 -25.58
C GLN A 606 -38.60 -25.77 -26.56
N SER A 607 -38.15 -24.52 -26.55
CA SER A 607 -37.03 -24.06 -27.38
C SER A 607 -35.69 -24.61 -26.87
N LEU A 608 -34.67 -24.67 -27.75
CA LEU A 608 -33.31 -25.09 -27.36
C LEU A 608 -32.76 -24.23 -26.23
N TYR A 609 -33.03 -22.92 -26.29
CA TYR A 609 -32.66 -21.97 -25.26
C TYR A 609 -33.26 -22.32 -23.88
N GLU A 610 -34.56 -22.61 -23.80
CA GLU A 610 -35.23 -22.91 -22.52
C GLU A 610 -34.70 -24.20 -21.89
N VAL A 611 -34.57 -25.27 -22.68
CA VAL A 611 -34.06 -26.55 -22.17
C VAL A 611 -32.62 -26.39 -21.66
N SER A 612 -31.78 -25.69 -22.44
CA SER A 612 -30.39 -25.43 -22.06
C SER A 612 -30.27 -24.58 -20.79
N LEU A 613 -31.07 -23.51 -20.68
CA LEU A 613 -31.09 -22.65 -19.51
C LEU A 613 -31.55 -23.41 -18.25
N ASN A 614 -32.60 -24.21 -18.37
CA ASN A 614 -33.12 -25.00 -17.25
C ASN A 614 -32.10 -26.02 -16.77
N PHE A 615 -31.48 -26.75 -17.70
CA PHE A 615 -30.43 -27.71 -17.40
C PHE A 615 -29.25 -27.03 -16.68
N ARG A 616 -28.80 -25.89 -17.21
CA ARG A 616 -27.66 -25.14 -16.68
C ARG A 616 -27.91 -24.69 -15.25
N ILE A 617 -28.98 -23.92 -15.00
CA ILE A 617 -29.23 -23.34 -13.66
C ILE A 617 -29.47 -24.44 -12.63
N LEU A 618 -30.22 -25.49 -12.98
CA LEU A 618 -30.46 -26.60 -12.04
C LEU A 618 -29.16 -27.29 -11.64
N ARG A 619 -28.28 -27.63 -12.60
CA ARG A 619 -26.98 -28.24 -12.29
C ARG A 619 -26.05 -27.30 -11.52
N GLN A 620 -26.04 -26.00 -11.84
CA GLN A 620 -25.26 -24.99 -11.12
C GLN A 620 -25.64 -24.93 -9.63
N GLU A 621 -26.93 -25.09 -9.35
CA GLU A 621 -27.49 -25.08 -8.00
C GLU A 621 -27.48 -26.48 -7.35
N GLY A 622 -26.73 -27.42 -7.94
CA GLY A 622 -26.49 -28.76 -7.40
C GLY A 622 -27.55 -29.81 -7.75
N TYR A 623 -28.63 -29.47 -8.47
CA TYR A 623 -29.65 -30.44 -8.86
C TYR A 623 -29.19 -31.30 -10.05
N TYR A 624 -29.20 -32.62 -9.88
CA TYR A 624 -28.95 -33.52 -10.99
C TYR A 624 -30.09 -33.47 -12.04
N VAL A 625 -29.69 -33.26 -13.29
CA VAL A 625 -30.53 -33.33 -14.49
C VAL A 625 -29.80 -34.17 -15.54
N SER A 626 -30.46 -35.19 -16.11
CA SER A 626 -29.85 -36.02 -17.17
C SER A 626 -29.62 -35.20 -18.44
N ALA A 627 -28.49 -35.41 -19.11
CA ALA A 627 -28.21 -34.82 -20.42
C ALA A 627 -29.15 -35.34 -21.53
N ASP A 628 -29.90 -36.42 -21.28
CA ASP A 628 -30.86 -36.98 -22.25
C ASP A 628 -32.00 -36.02 -22.62
N VAL A 629 -32.20 -34.95 -21.85
CA VAL A 629 -33.13 -33.86 -22.20
C VAL A 629 -32.81 -33.23 -23.56
N PHE A 630 -31.57 -33.36 -24.04
CA PHE A 630 -31.15 -32.87 -25.35
C PHE A 630 -31.43 -33.84 -26.52
N ALA A 631 -31.87 -35.07 -26.25
CA ALA A 631 -32.12 -36.08 -27.29
C ALA A 631 -33.19 -35.66 -28.30
N SER A 632 -34.17 -34.82 -27.89
CA SER A 632 -35.23 -34.30 -28.77
C SER A 632 -34.73 -33.33 -29.85
N PHE A 633 -33.51 -32.80 -29.70
CA PHE A 633 -32.84 -31.92 -30.64
C PHE A 633 -31.97 -32.67 -31.67
N LYS A 634 -31.95 -34.01 -31.59
CA LYS A 634 -31.24 -34.86 -32.55
C LYS A 634 -32.13 -35.39 -33.66
N GLN A 635 -31.49 -35.73 -34.78
CA GLN A 635 -32.06 -36.44 -35.92
C GLN A 635 -32.02 -37.96 -35.69
N LYS A 636 -32.66 -38.72 -36.59
CA LYS A 636 -32.70 -40.20 -36.49
C LYS A 636 -31.33 -40.87 -36.63
N ASP A 637 -30.35 -40.19 -37.23
CA ASP A 637 -28.97 -40.67 -37.37
C ASP A 637 -28.12 -40.40 -36.11
N GLY A 638 -28.71 -39.78 -35.08
CA GLY A 638 -28.06 -39.49 -33.81
C GLY A 638 -27.33 -38.15 -33.74
N LYS A 639 -27.28 -37.36 -34.83
CA LYS A 639 -26.64 -36.04 -34.86
C LYS A 639 -27.61 -34.93 -34.49
N PHE A 640 -27.12 -33.81 -33.96
CA PHE A 640 -27.94 -32.61 -33.77
C PHE A 640 -28.56 -32.12 -35.08
N LYS A 641 -29.79 -31.60 -35.01
CA LYS A 641 -30.50 -31.06 -36.19
C LYS A 641 -29.76 -29.84 -36.72
N GLY A 642 -29.39 -29.84 -38.01
CA GLY A 642 -28.65 -28.75 -38.63
C GLY A 642 -29.40 -27.40 -38.62
N GLU A 643 -30.73 -27.41 -38.58
CA GLU A 643 -31.55 -26.20 -38.46
C GLU A 643 -31.34 -25.43 -37.14
N LEU A 644 -30.80 -26.08 -36.10
CA LEU A 644 -30.47 -25.43 -34.83
C LEU A 644 -29.30 -24.45 -34.97
N ALA A 645 -28.50 -24.57 -36.04
CA ALA A 645 -27.42 -23.64 -36.35
C ALA A 645 -27.91 -22.19 -36.50
N GLU A 646 -29.21 -21.98 -36.80
CA GLU A 646 -29.81 -20.65 -36.93
C GLU A 646 -30.27 -20.05 -35.59
N ASP A 647 -30.41 -20.85 -34.52
CA ASP A 647 -30.81 -20.36 -33.18
C ASP A 647 -29.57 -19.98 -32.35
N VAL A 648 -28.95 -18.85 -32.68
CA VAL A 648 -27.72 -18.35 -32.02
C VAL A 648 -27.90 -18.27 -30.50
N LYS A 649 -29.04 -17.77 -30.02
CA LYS A 649 -29.35 -17.66 -28.59
C LYS A 649 -29.46 -19.03 -27.93
N GLY A 650 -30.11 -19.99 -28.58
CA GLY A 650 -30.18 -21.38 -28.12
C GLY A 650 -28.82 -22.07 -28.09
N LEU A 651 -27.97 -21.85 -29.10
CA LEU A 651 -26.62 -22.41 -29.16
C LEU A 651 -25.71 -21.86 -28.05
N MET A 652 -25.76 -20.55 -27.77
CA MET A 652 -25.01 -19.96 -26.65
C MET A 652 -25.43 -20.58 -25.32
N ALA A 653 -26.74 -20.73 -25.08
CA ALA A 653 -27.24 -21.37 -23.88
C ALA A 653 -26.84 -22.85 -23.79
N LEU A 654 -26.84 -23.58 -24.92
CA LEU A 654 -26.40 -24.98 -24.99
C LEU A 654 -24.91 -25.12 -24.69
N TYR A 655 -24.08 -24.22 -25.23
CA TYR A 655 -22.64 -24.20 -24.97
C TYR A 655 -22.36 -23.94 -23.48
N GLU A 656 -23.02 -22.95 -22.88
CA GLU A 656 -22.91 -22.65 -21.44
C GLU A 656 -23.37 -23.83 -20.57
N ALA A 657 -24.48 -24.47 -20.94
CA ALA A 657 -24.98 -25.67 -20.27
C ALA A 657 -23.96 -26.83 -20.34
N SER A 658 -23.27 -26.98 -21.47
CA SER A 658 -22.31 -28.07 -21.67
C SER A 658 -21.07 -27.99 -20.79
N GLN A 659 -20.76 -26.81 -20.25
CA GLN A 659 -19.66 -26.63 -19.30
C GLN A 659 -19.93 -27.25 -17.92
N LEU A 660 -21.18 -27.64 -17.64
CA LEU A 660 -21.59 -28.43 -16.46
C LEU A 660 -21.61 -29.93 -16.74
N SER A 661 -20.93 -30.37 -17.80
CA SER A 661 -20.73 -31.79 -18.07
C SER A 661 -20.08 -32.51 -16.90
N ILE A 662 -20.48 -33.76 -16.68
CA ILE A 662 -19.85 -34.69 -15.75
C ILE A 662 -19.34 -35.91 -16.51
N GLU A 663 -18.44 -36.67 -15.88
CA GLU A 663 -17.88 -37.88 -16.48
C GLU A 663 -18.99 -38.88 -16.87
N GLY A 664 -19.00 -39.30 -18.14
CA GLY A 664 -20.01 -40.20 -18.71
C GLY A 664 -21.16 -39.50 -19.46
N ASP A 665 -21.24 -38.17 -19.46
CA ASP A 665 -22.28 -37.42 -20.20
C ASP A 665 -21.97 -37.30 -21.71
N HIS A 666 -21.96 -38.40 -22.47
CA HIS A 666 -21.65 -38.35 -23.91
C HIS A 666 -22.58 -37.44 -24.72
N MET A 667 -23.85 -37.32 -24.33
CA MET A 667 -24.83 -36.44 -25.00
C MET A 667 -24.44 -34.96 -24.92
N ILE A 668 -23.99 -34.49 -23.75
CA ILE A 668 -23.65 -33.08 -23.55
C ILE A 668 -22.26 -32.76 -24.12
N GLU A 669 -21.35 -33.73 -24.18
CA GLU A 669 -20.05 -33.59 -24.84
C GLU A 669 -20.24 -33.33 -26.33
N GLU A 670 -21.07 -34.13 -27.01
CA GLU A 670 -21.42 -33.88 -28.41
C GLU A 670 -22.14 -32.53 -28.57
N ALA A 671 -22.99 -32.14 -27.61
CA ALA A 671 -23.65 -30.83 -27.61
C ALA A 671 -22.64 -29.68 -27.48
N SER A 672 -21.59 -29.84 -26.68
CA SER A 672 -20.50 -28.88 -26.54
C SER A 672 -19.80 -28.66 -27.87
N ASP A 673 -19.44 -29.73 -28.57
CA ASP A 673 -18.74 -29.65 -29.85
C ASP A 673 -19.63 -29.03 -30.93
N PHE A 674 -20.86 -29.51 -31.05
CA PHE A 674 -21.84 -28.99 -31.99
C PHE A 674 -22.11 -27.49 -31.79
N SER A 675 -22.37 -27.06 -30.55
CA SER A 675 -22.69 -25.67 -30.26
C SER A 675 -21.48 -24.75 -30.46
N ARG A 676 -20.29 -25.16 -30.03
CA ARG A 676 -19.04 -24.39 -30.24
C ARG A 676 -18.78 -24.18 -31.73
N ASP A 677 -18.82 -25.25 -32.53
CA ASP A 677 -18.46 -25.19 -33.94
C ASP A 677 -19.51 -24.38 -34.73
N ALA A 678 -20.80 -24.57 -34.45
CA ALA A 678 -21.88 -23.79 -35.06
C ALA A 678 -21.81 -22.30 -34.71
N LEU A 679 -21.51 -21.96 -33.44
CA LEU A 679 -21.32 -20.57 -33.02
C LEU A 679 -20.12 -19.93 -33.72
N ALA A 680 -18.97 -20.61 -33.75
CA ALA A 680 -17.75 -20.13 -34.40
C ALA A 680 -17.96 -19.89 -35.91
N GLU A 681 -18.68 -20.77 -36.59
CA GLU A 681 -19.04 -20.61 -38.01
C GLU A 681 -19.97 -19.42 -38.23
N LYS A 682 -20.86 -19.11 -37.28
CA LYS A 682 -21.82 -18.00 -37.39
C LYS A 682 -21.21 -16.63 -37.12
N VAL A 683 -20.17 -16.51 -36.28
CA VAL A 683 -19.55 -15.22 -35.89
C VAL A 683 -19.33 -14.24 -37.06
N PRO A 684 -18.78 -14.64 -38.23
CA PRO A 684 -18.55 -13.72 -39.36
C PRO A 684 -19.83 -13.14 -39.99
N PHE A 685 -21.00 -13.72 -39.72
CA PHE A 685 -22.29 -13.36 -40.31
C PHE A 685 -23.22 -12.61 -39.35
N LEU A 686 -22.83 -12.48 -38.08
CA LEU A 686 -23.61 -11.79 -37.04
C LEU A 686 -23.31 -10.28 -37.06
N ASP A 687 -24.23 -9.48 -36.50
CA ASP A 687 -23.91 -8.09 -36.22
C ASP A 687 -22.84 -7.97 -35.13
N GLN A 688 -22.22 -6.79 -35.01
CA GLN A 688 -21.11 -6.58 -34.07
C GLN A 688 -21.49 -6.89 -32.62
N HIS A 689 -22.73 -6.62 -32.21
CA HIS A 689 -23.18 -6.86 -30.84
C HIS A 689 -23.34 -8.35 -30.57
N GLU A 690 -24.04 -9.06 -31.46
CA GLU A 690 -24.24 -10.51 -31.37
C GLU A 690 -22.91 -11.28 -31.48
N ALA A 691 -22.04 -10.90 -32.43
CA ALA A 691 -20.70 -11.49 -32.57
C ALA A 691 -19.85 -11.33 -31.31
N THR A 692 -19.92 -10.16 -30.66
CA THR A 692 -19.21 -9.91 -29.39
C THR A 692 -19.75 -10.82 -28.29
N MET A 693 -21.08 -10.94 -28.16
CA MET A 693 -21.70 -11.83 -27.16
C MET A 693 -21.31 -13.30 -27.38
N VAL A 694 -21.29 -13.77 -28.63
CA VAL A 694 -20.88 -15.13 -28.96
C VAL A 694 -19.40 -15.35 -28.62
N ASN A 695 -18.51 -14.44 -29.00
CA ASN A 695 -17.09 -14.54 -28.67
C ASN A 695 -16.84 -14.52 -27.16
N ASP A 696 -17.49 -13.61 -26.42
CA ASP A 696 -17.40 -13.56 -24.95
C ASP A 696 -17.88 -14.87 -24.33
N THR A 697 -18.96 -15.48 -24.84
CA THR A 697 -19.50 -16.76 -24.34
C THR A 697 -18.55 -17.92 -24.61
N LEU A 698 -17.94 -17.98 -25.80
CA LEU A 698 -16.99 -19.03 -26.16
C LEU A 698 -15.69 -18.93 -25.34
N GLN A 699 -15.20 -17.71 -25.09
CA GLN A 699 -13.95 -17.45 -24.37
C GLN A 699 -14.12 -17.52 -22.84
N HIS A 700 -15.26 -17.04 -22.33
CA HIS A 700 -15.51 -16.87 -20.90
C HIS A 700 -16.85 -17.50 -20.49
N PRO A 701 -17.02 -18.82 -20.64
CA PRO A 701 -18.23 -19.46 -20.20
C PRO A 701 -18.41 -19.28 -18.70
N TYR A 702 -19.66 -19.03 -18.28
CA TYR A 702 -20.00 -18.67 -16.91
C TYR A 702 -19.56 -19.73 -15.89
N GLN A 703 -19.66 -21.02 -16.21
CA GLN A 703 -19.26 -22.07 -15.27
C GLN A 703 -17.75 -22.04 -14.94
N ARG A 704 -16.91 -21.56 -15.87
CA ARG A 704 -15.45 -21.53 -15.72
C ARG A 704 -14.87 -20.13 -15.47
N THR A 705 -15.71 -19.11 -15.38
CA THR A 705 -15.29 -17.72 -15.22
C THR A 705 -15.90 -17.12 -13.97
N SER A 706 -15.12 -16.35 -13.20
CA SER A 706 -15.63 -15.70 -12.00
C SER A 706 -16.78 -14.71 -12.34
N PRO A 707 -17.96 -14.83 -11.69
CA PRO A 707 -19.07 -13.90 -11.91
C PRO A 707 -18.72 -12.45 -11.56
N THR A 708 -17.92 -12.24 -10.51
CA THR A 708 -17.49 -10.90 -10.09
C THR A 708 -16.56 -10.25 -11.11
N PHE A 709 -15.71 -11.02 -11.79
CA PHE A 709 -14.88 -10.52 -12.89
C PHE A 709 -15.74 -10.02 -14.06
N MET A 710 -16.82 -10.73 -14.36
CA MET A 710 -17.70 -10.43 -15.48
C MET A 710 -18.79 -9.39 -15.13
N ILE A 711 -18.93 -8.98 -13.86
CA ILE A 711 -20.05 -8.15 -13.39
C ILE A 711 -20.18 -6.83 -14.16
N LYS A 712 -19.06 -6.16 -14.46
CA LYS A 712 -19.06 -4.89 -15.22
C LYS A 712 -19.55 -5.10 -16.66
N LYS A 713 -19.28 -6.26 -17.27
CA LYS A 713 -19.82 -6.63 -18.58
C LYS A 713 -21.33 -6.88 -18.47
N PHE A 714 -21.75 -7.67 -17.47
CA PHE A 714 -23.17 -7.96 -17.25
C PHE A 714 -24.01 -6.71 -16.96
N ILE A 715 -23.55 -5.80 -16.10
CA ILE A 715 -24.26 -4.54 -15.80
C ILE A 715 -24.63 -3.75 -17.05
N LYS A 716 -23.76 -3.72 -18.08
CA LYS A 716 -24.03 -3.02 -19.34
C LYS A 716 -25.26 -3.61 -20.06
N HIS A 717 -25.43 -4.93 -20.03
CA HIS A 717 -26.55 -5.62 -20.67
C HIS A 717 -27.90 -5.41 -19.97
N TYR A 718 -27.89 -5.17 -18.66
CA TYR A 718 -29.12 -5.02 -17.85
C TYR A 718 -29.49 -3.56 -17.55
N THR A 719 -28.82 -2.59 -18.19
CA THR A 719 -29.02 -1.15 -17.96
C THR A 719 -30.50 -0.75 -18.02
N GLY A 720 -30.96 0.00 -17.00
CA GLY A 720 -32.34 0.50 -16.93
C GLY A 720 -33.34 -0.43 -16.23
N THR A 721 -32.88 -1.54 -15.64
CA THR A 721 -33.69 -2.43 -14.80
C THR A 721 -33.43 -2.22 -13.31
N THR A 722 -34.43 -2.49 -12.47
CA THR A 722 -34.34 -2.44 -11.00
C THR A 722 -33.20 -3.32 -10.46
N MET A 723 -32.98 -4.50 -11.04
CA MET A 723 -31.86 -5.37 -10.70
C MET A 723 -30.49 -4.75 -11.00
N CYS A 724 -30.36 -4.01 -12.11
CA CYS A 724 -29.11 -3.35 -12.47
C CYS A 724 -28.78 -2.22 -11.50
N GLU A 725 -29.77 -1.44 -11.06
CA GLU A 725 -29.55 -0.40 -10.05
C GLU A 725 -29.16 -1.02 -8.70
N LEU A 726 -29.84 -2.09 -8.26
CA LEU A 726 -29.44 -2.84 -7.06
C LEU A 726 -28.01 -3.41 -7.19
N ALA A 727 -27.65 -3.96 -8.34
CA ALA A 727 -26.31 -4.51 -8.59
C ALA A 727 -25.20 -3.45 -8.58
N LYS A 728 -25.47 -2.22 -9.06
CA LYS A 728 -24.51 -1.11 -8.99
C LYS A 728 -24.29 -0.66 -7.55
N LEU A 729 -25.36 -0.59 -6.75
CA LEU A 729 -25.25 -0.26 -5.32
C LEU A 729 -24.48 -1.34 -4.57
N GLU A 730 -24.77 -2.61 -4.83
CA GLU A 730 -24.06 -3.72 -4.21
C GLU A 730 -22.59 -3.74 -4.60
N LEU A 731 -22.27 -3.60 -5.89
CA LEU A 731 -20.89 -3.57 -6.37
C LEU A 731 -20.10 -2.46 -5.68
N ALA A 732 -20.67 -1.26 -5.56
CA ALA A 732 -20.03 -0.14 -4.87
C ALA A 732 -19.76 -0.42 -3.39
N LYS A 733 -20.72 -1.04 -2.68
CA LYS A 733 -20.57 -1.45 -1.28
C LYS A 733 -19.48 -2.51 -1.12
N VAL A 734 -19.47 -3.51 -1.99
CA VAL A 734 -18.50 -4.60 -2.01
C VAL A 734 -17.09 -4.08 -2.29
N GLN A 735 -16.92 -3.17 -3.26
CA GLN A 735 -15.62 -2.53 -3.54
C GLN A 735 -15.07 -1.80 -2.31
N SER A 736 -15.90 -1.04 -1.60
CA SER A 736 -15.51 -0.35 -0.36
C SER A 736 -15.17 -1.33 0.77
N LEU A 737 -15.88 -2.45 0.85
CA LEU A 737 -15.64 -3.49 1.84
C LEU A 737 -14.29 -4.17 1.59
N HIS A 738 -13.99 -4.52 0.34
CA HIS A 738 -12.72 -5.15 -0.03
C HIS A 738 -11.50 -4.28 0.26
N GLN A 739 -11.59 -2.96 0.04
CA GLN A 739 -10.54 -2.02 0.45
C GLN A 739 -10.28 -2.12 1.97
N THR A 740 -11.34 -2.10 2.79
CA THR A 740 -11.22 -2.20 4.24
C THR A 740 -10.62 -3.53 4.69
N GLU A 741 -11.01 -4.64 4.07
CA GLU A 741 -10.50 -5.97 4.41
C GLU A 741 -9.01 -6.10 4.07
N VAL A 742 -8.58 -5.56 2.93
CA VAL A 742 -7.17 -5.54 2.53
C VAL A 742 -6.32 -4.69 3.50
N ASP A 743 -6.87 -3.60 4.03
CA ASP A 743 -6.24 -2.80 5.10
C ASP A 743 -6.02 -3.62 6.38
N LEU A 744 -7.02 -4.36 6.82
CA LEU A 744 -6.93 -5.21 8.01
C LEU A 744 -5.91 -6.33 7.84
N ILE A 745 -5.90 -6.97 6.67
CA ILE A 745 -4.95 -8.06 6.36
C ILE A 745 -3.53 -7.52 6.28
N SER A 746 -3.32 -6.35 5.67
CA SER A 746 -2.00 -5.73 5.57
C SER A 746 -1.44 -5.34 6.94
N SER A 747 -2.31 -4.83 7.84
CA SER A 747 -1.91 -4.56 9.22
C SER A 747 -1.55 -5.83 9.97
N TRP A 748 -2.42 -6.86 9.90
CA TRP A 748 -2.16 -8.15 10.55
C TRP A 748 -0.84 -8.78 10.09
N TRP A 749 -0.56 -8.76 8.78
CA TRP A 749 0.68 -9.30 8.25
C TRP A 749 1.92 -8.54 8.73
N LYS A 750 1.84 -7.20 8.77
CA LYS A 750 2.90 -6.34 9.31
C LYS A 750 3.17 -6.67 10.78
N ASP A 751 2.14 -6.88 11.59
CA ASP A 751 2.25 -7.16 13.02
C ASP A 751 2.93 -8.50 13.32
N LEU A 752 2.91 -9.46 12.38
CA LEU A 752 3.64 -10.73 12.52
C LEU A 752 5.16 -10.58 12.40
N GLY A 753 5.67 -9.50 11.80
CA GLY A 753 7.11 -9.27 11.66
C GLY A 753 7.86 -10.22 10.71
N LEU A 754 7.14 -11.08 9.98
CA LEU A 754 7.76 -12.13 9.14
C LEU A 754 8.43 -11.55 7.88
N ALA A 755 7.93 -10.44 7.35
CA ALA A 755 8.48 -9.83 6.14
C ALA A 755 9.88 -9.23 6.35
N GLN A 756 10.21 -8.84 7.58
CA GLN A 756 11.55 -8.33 7.93
C GLN A 756 12.60 -9.45 7.93
N GLU A 757 12.16 -10.68 8.21
CA GLU A 757 13.02 -11.85 8.45
C GLU A 757 13.19 -12.67 7.17
N PHE A 758 12.14 -12.75 6.34
CA PHE A 758 12.17 -13.39 5.03
C PHE A 758 12.07 -12.36 3.89
N LYS A 759 13.16 -11.60 3.68
CA LYS A 759 13.21 -10.45 2.75
C LYS A 759 12.95 -10.75 1.27
N ASP A 760 13.43 -11.89 0.80
CA ASP A 760 13.23 -12.44 -0.55
C ASP A 760 11.92 -13.24 -0.69
N ALA A 761 11.16 -13.46 0.39
CA ALA A 761 9.86 -14.14 0.31
C ALA A 761 8.79 -13.17 -0.19
N ARG A 762 7.76 -13.70 -0.85
CA ARG A 762 6.64 -12.90 -1.35
C ARG A 762 5.97 -12.18 -0.19
N ASN A 763 5.82 -10.86 -0.32
CA ASN A 763 5.08 -10.01 0.61
C ASN A 763 3.95 -9.29 -0.15
N GLN A 764 2.83 -10.00 -0.37
CA GLN A 764 1.77 -9.54 -1.27
C GLN A 764 0.36 -9.71 -0.65
N PRO A 765 0.00 -8.94 0.39
CA PRO A 765 -1.29 -9.03 1.08
C PRO A 765 -2.51 -9.00 0.14
N LEU A 766 -2.50 -8.13 -0.86
CA LEU A 766 -3.56 -8.04 -1.86
C LEU A 766 -3.66 -9.33 -2.69
N HIS A 767 -2.53 -9.87 -3.17
CA HIS A 767 -2.50 -11.07 -4.00
C HIS A 767 -3.09 -12.28 -3.26
N TRP A 768 -2.76 -12.44 -1.97
CA TRP A 768 -3.34 -13.49 -1.13
C TRP A 768 -4.84 -13.28 -0.92
N TYR A 769 -5.26 -12.03 -0.74
CA TYR A 769 -6.66 -11.67 -0.54
C TYR A 769 -7.54 -11.88 -1.78
N LEU A 770 -6.99 -11.82 -3.01
CA LEU A 770 -7.77 -12.07 -4.23
C LEU A 770 -8.47 -13.43 -4.23
N TRP A 771 -7.86 -14.44 -3.58
CA TRP A 771 -8.44 -15.78 -3.44
C TRP A 771 -9.73 -15.79 -2.61
N PRO A 772 -9.76 -15.32 -1.34
CA PRO A 772 -11.01 -15.18 -0.60
C PRO A 772 -11.99 -14.19 -1.20
N MET A 773 -11.50 -13.09 -1.80
CA MET A 773 -12.34 -12.09 -2.45
C MET A 773 -13.17 -12.69 -3.59
N ALA A 774 -12.54 -13.49 -4.45
CA ALA A 774 -13.24 -14.15 -5.56
C ALA A 774 -14.09 -15.34 -5.12
N SER A 775 -13.68 -16.07 -4.08
CA SER A 775 -14.38 -17.28 -3.64
C SER A 775 -15.60 -17.00 -2.77
N LEU A 776 -15.53 -16.02 -1.87
CA LEU A 776 -16.59 -15.64 -0.95
C LEU A 776 -17.22 -14.31 -1.40
N THR A 777 -18.12 -14.38 -2.37
CA THR A 777 -18.71 -13.19 -3.02
C THR A 777 -19.79 -12.51 -2.18
N ASP A 778 -20.36 -13.19 -1.19
CA ASP A 778 -21.36 -12.62 -0.28
C ASP A 778 -20.71 -11.60 0.67
N PRO A 779 -21.15 -10.32 0.68
CA PRO A 779 -20.58 -9.29 1.54
C PRO A 779 -20.63 -9.62 3.04
N SER A 780 -21.59 -10.43 3.49
CA SER A 780 -21.74 -10.84 4.90
C SER A 780 -20.61 -11.76 5.39
N LEU A 781 -19.84 -12.34 4.48
CA LEU A 781 -18.72 -13.25 4.77
C LEU A 781 -17.38 -12.53 4.94
N SER A 782 -17.41 -11.27 5.35
CA SER A 782 -16.21 -10.42 5.53
C SER A 782 -15.19 -11.01 6.50
N GLU A 783 -15.65 -11.48 7.66
CA GLU A 783 -14.80 -12.15 8.65
C GLU A 783 -14.13 -13.39 8.05
N GLN A 784 -14.90 -14.21 7.32
CA GLN A 784 -14.39 -15.43 6.71
C GLN A 784 -13.34 -15.13 5.63
N ARG A 785 -13.50 -14.04 4.85
CA ARG A 785 -12.49 -13.62 3.88
C ARG A 785 -11.17 -13.22 4.53
N ILE A 786 -11.23 -12.42 5.59
CA ILE A 786 -10.05 -11.99 6.34
C ILE A 786 -9.33 -13.21 6.93
N GLU A 787 -10.08 -14.05 7.66
CA GLU A 787 -9.49 -15.21 8.34
C GLU A 787 -8.96 -16.26 7.36
N LEU A 788 -9.59 -16.45 6.18
CA LEU A 788 -9.09 -17.36 5.15
C LEU A 788 -7.84 -16.82 4.43
N THR A 789 -7.64 -15.50 4.39
CA THR A 789 -6.42 -14.92 3.79
C THR A 789 -5.17 -15.29 4.58
N LYS A 790 -5.29 -15.44 5.90
CA LYS A 790 -4.16 -15.73 6.79
C LYS A 790 -3.46 -17.06 6.49
N PRO A 791 -4.15 -18.22 6.41
CA PRO A 791 -3.50 -19.46 6.02
C PRO A 791 -2.98 -19.41 4.58
N ILE A 792 -3.64 -18.68 3.66
CA ILE A 792 -3.11 -18.49 2.30
C ILE A 792 -1.76 -17.78 2.33
N ALA A 793 -1.64 -16.67 3.06
CA ALA A 793 -0.38 -15.93 3.21
C ALA A 793 0.74 -16.83 3.75
N LEU A 794 0.44 -17.67 4.75
CA LEU A 794 1.40 -18.62 5.32
C LEU A 794 1.77 -19.75 4.35
N VAL A 795 0.85 -20.23 3.50
CA VAL A 795 1.18 -21.21 2.44
C VAL A 795 2.24 -20.62 1.52
N PHE A 796 2.05 -19.39 1.02
CA PHE A 796 3.01 -18.71 0.13
C PHE A 796 4.36 -18.48 0.82
N LEU A 797 4.37 -18.04 2.08
CA LEU A 797 5.62 -17.84 2.82
C LEU A 797 6.37 -19.16 3.01
N ILE A 798 5.67 -20.23 3.40
CA ILE A 798 6.30 -21.53 3.65
C ILE A 798 6.82 -22.13 2.33
N ASP A 799 6.08 -22.00 1.23
CA ASP A 799 6.54 -22.35 -0.12
C ASP A 799 7.89 -21.67 -0.45
N ASP A 800 7.98 -20.34 -0.24
CA ASP A 800 9.24 -19.60 -0.44
C ASP A 800 10.37 -20.08 0.48
N ILE A 801 10.06 -20.45 1.73
CA ILE A 801 11.05 -21.00 2.67
C ILE A 801 11.63 -22.30 2.12
N PHE A 802 10.80 -23.18 1.57
CA PHE A 802 11.25 -24.48 1.05
C PHE A 802 11.99 -24.36 -0.30
N ASP A 803 11.62 -23.38 -1.13
CA ASP A 803 12.21 -23.21 -2.45
C ASP A 803 13.48 -22.35 -2.46
N ILE A 804 13.56 -21.34 -1.58
CA ILE A 804 14.58 -20.29 -1.65
C ILE A 804 15.51 -20.27 -0.43
N TYR A 805 14.97 -20.43 0.78
CA TYR A 805 15.71 -20.13 2.01
C TYR A 805 16.37 -21.33 2.68
N GLY A 806 15.58 -22.35 2.93
CA GLY A 806 15.95 -23.41 3.85
C GLY A 806 16.97 -24.35 3.23
N THR A 807 18.04 -24.65 3.96
CA THR A 807 18.86 -25.82 3.64
C THR A 807 18.04 -27.09 3.89
N LEU A 808 18.36 -28.19 3.20
CA LEU A 808 17.61 -29.45 3.37
C LEU A 808 17.55 -29.91 4.84
N ASP A 809 18.63 -29.74 5.61
CA ASP A 809 18.67 -30.10 7.04
C ASP A 809 17.73 -29.20 7.87
N GLU A 810 17.70 -27.90 7.59
CA GLU A 810 16.79 -26.95 8.23
C GLU A 810 15.32 -27.23 7.88
N LEU A 811 15.02 -27.58 6.62
CA LEU A 811 13.68 -27.94 6.18
C LEU A 811 13.19 -29.24 6.81
N ILE A 812 14.09 -30.20 7.07
CA ILE A 812 13.77 -31.40 7.86
C ILE A 812 13.36 -31.00 9.27
N LEU A 813 14.16 -30.16 9.95
CA LEU A 813 13.86 -29.69 11.30
C LEU A 813 12.56 -28.87 11.36
N PHE A 814 12.32 -27.99 10.37
CA PHE A 814 11.09 -27.22 10.24
C PHE A 814 9.88 -28.16 10.14
N THR A 815 9.97 -29.18 9.27
CA THR A 815 8.91 -30.17 9.09
C THR A 815 8.67 -30.99 10.37
N GLU A 816 9.73 -31.37 11.08
CA GLU A 816 9.63 -32.06 12.38
C GLU A 816 8.98 -31.18 13.46
N ALA A 817 9.30 -29.89 13.50
CA ALA A 817 8.69 -28.95 14.42
C ALA A 817 7.18 -28.81 14.16
N VAL A 818 6.76 -28.64 12.89
CA VAL A 818 5.34 -28.59 12.51
C VAL A 818 4.63 -29.91 12.86
N LYS A 819 5.29 -31.07 12.69
CA LYS A 819 4.72 -32.37 13.11
C LYS A 819 4.51 -32.47 14.62
N GLY A 820 5.51 -32.03 15.39
CA GLY A 820 5.44 -32.02 16.85
C GLY A 820 4.26 -31.20 17.37
N TRP A 821 3.97 -30.10 16.69
CA TRP A 821 2.95 -29.13 17.07
C TRP A 821 3.14 -28.58 18.51
N ASP A 822 4.39 -28.44 18.96
CA ASP A 822 4.77 -28.05 20.33
C ASP A 822 5.79 -26.91 20.31
N CYS A 823 5.37 -25.73 20.78
CA CYS A 823 6.20 -24.53 20.84
C CYS A 823 7.46 -24.68 21.73
N ASN A 824 7.46 -25.62 22.68
CA ASN A 824 8.61 -25.86 23.55
C ASN A 824 9.78 -26.58 22.84
N THR A 825 9.53 -27.16 21.66
CA THR A 825 10.55 -27.87 20.89
C THR A 825 11.28 -26.96 19.88
N LEU A 826 10.84 -25.70 19.77
CA LEU A 826 11.33 -24.77 18.76
C LEU A 826 12.72 -24.18 19.06
N GLU A 827 13.29 -24.41 20.24
CA GLU A 827 14.66 -23.99 20.58
C GLU A 827 15.73 -24.62 19.67
N GLN A 828 15.38 -25.73 19.00
CA GLN A 828 16.27 -26.43 18.06
C GLN A 828 16.30 -25.80 16.66
N LEU A 829 15.34 -24.92 16.34
CA LEU A 829 15.28 -24.24 15.05
C LEU A 829 16.14 -22.97 15.05
N PRO A 830 16.75 -22.61 13.90
CA PRO A 830 17.25 -21.27 13.67
C PRO A 830 16.17 -20.22 13.96
N TYR A 831 16.59 -19.05 14.45
CA TYR A 831 15.67 -17.98 14.88
C TYR A 831 14.61 -17.63 13.82
N HIS A 832 15.04 -17.44 12.58
CA HIS A 832 14.15 -17.05 11.47
C HIS A 832 13.11 -18.14 11.16
N LEU A 833 13.45 -19.43 11.25
CA LEU A 833 12.48 -20.52 11.08
C LEU A 833 11.53 -20.62 12.28
N ARG A 834 12.06 -20.46 13.50
CA ARG A 834 11.26 -20.52 14.72
C ARG A 834 10.09 -19.53 14.69
N ILE A 835 10.34 -18.27 14.34
CA ILE A 835 9.29 -17.25 14.30
C ILE A 835 8.19 -17.56 13.27
N CYS A 836 8.54 -18.20 12.14
CA CYS A 836 7.57 -18.62 11.14
C CYS A 836 6.68 -19.73 11.69
N VAL A 837 7.26 -20.74 12.33
CA VAL A 837 6.50 -21.81 12.97
C VAL A 837 5.63 -21.25 14.10
N GLU A 838 6.15 -20.33 14.94
CA GLU A 838 5.36 -19.64 15.98
C GLU A 838 4.15 -18.88 15.40
N ALA A 839 4.34 -18.14 14.30
CA ALA A 839 3.25 -17.46 13.62
C ALA A 839 2.21 -18.46 13.08
N LEU A 840 2.65 -19.55 12.47
CA LEU A 840 1.79 -20.64 12.00
C LEU A 840 0.93 -21.21 13.13
N TYR A 841 1.52 -21.50 14.29
CA TYR A 841 0.81 -21.96 15.47
C TYR A 841 -0.24 -20.95 15.92
N ASN A 842 0.18 -19.71 16.14
CA ASN A 842 -0.66 -18.67 16.73
C ASN A 842 -1.87 -18.37 15.84
N VAL A 843 -1.65 -18.24 14.53
CA VAL A 843 -2.71 -17.99 13.54
C VAL A 843 -3.68 -19.15 13.47
N THR A 844 -3.18 -20.39 13.43
CA THR A 844 -4.04 -21.58 13.37
C THR A 844 -4.86 -21.76 14.65
N ASN A 845 -4.27 -21.49 15.81
CA ASN A 845 -4.95 -21.49 17.11
C ASN A 845 -6.05 -20.41 17.18
N ASP A 846 -5.76 -19.17 16.77
CA ASP A 846 -6.75 -18.08 16.74
C ASP A 846 -7.95 -18.42 15.86
N ILE A 847 -7.71 -18.95 14.65
CA ILE A 847 -8.78 -19.38 13.74
C ILE A 847 -9.60 -20.51 14.38
N SER A 848 -8.94 -21.50 14.99
CA SER A 848 -9.61 -22.61 15.68
C SER A 848 -10.48 -22.13 16.84
N ASP A 849 -9.99 -21.18 17.64
CA ASP A 849 -10.74 -20.60 18.76
C ASP A 849 -11.95 -19.80 18.26
N LYS A 850 -11.80 -19.03 17.17
CA LYS A 850 -12.93 -18.34 16.52
C LYS A 850 -14.00 -19.31 16.05
N ILE A 851 -13.60 -20.40 15.40
CA ILE A 851 -14.52 -21.45 14.94
C ILE A 851 -15.20 -22.10 16.15
N TYR A 852 -14.45 -22.46 17.19
CA TYR A 852 -15.02 -23.04 18.42
C TYR A 852 -16.02 -22.11 19.10
N ASN A 853 -15.69 -20.82 19.22
CA ASN A 853 -16.57 -19.84 19.84
C ASN A 853 -17.85 -19.60 19.03
N LYS A 854 -17.76 -19.62 17.69
CA LYS A 854 -18.90 -19.39 16.79
C LYS A 854 -19.79 -20.61 16.62
N TYR A 855 -19.20 -21.80 16.56
CA TYR A 855 -19.86 -23.03 16.12
C TYR A 855 -19.85 -24.16 17.15
N GLY A 856 -19.08 -24.04 18.24
CA GLY A 856 -18.99 -25.04 19.31
C GLY A 856 -18.15 -26.28 19.00
N PHE A 857 -17.42 -26.28 17.88
CA PHE A 857 -16.57 -27.39 17.44
C PHE A 857 -15.12 -26.94 17.31
N ASN A 858 -14.17 -27.75 17.81
CA ASN A 858 -12.74 -27.46 17.72
C ASN A 858 -12.13 -28.17 16.50
N PRO A 859 -11.72 -27.44 15.45
CA PRO A 859 -11.16 -28.02 14.22
C PRO A 859 -9.66 -28.31 14.26
N MET A 860 -8.97 -28.03 15.38
CA MET A 860 -7.50 -28.00 15.47
C MET A 860 -6.79 -29.22 14.87
N GLU A 861 -7.26 -30.45 15.16
CA GLU A 861 -6.64 -31.67 14.64
C GLU A 861 -6.63 -31.71 13.11
N SER A 862 -7.73 -31.30 12.48
CA SER A 862 -7.84 -31.26 11.02
C SER A 862 -6.98 -30.15 10.41
N LEU A 863 -6.95 -28.97 11.05
CA LEU A 863 -6.12 -27.84 10.59
C LEU A 863 -4.63 -28.19 10.67
N LYS A 864 -4.19 -28.74 11.81
CA LYS A 864 -2.82 -29.23 12.04
C LYS A 864 -2.43 -30.27 10.99
N GLN A 865 -3.27 -31.28 10.76
CA GLN A 865 -2.95 -32.34 9.81
C GLN A 865 -2.78 -31.82 8.38
N ALA A 866 -3.58 -30.81 7.99
CA ALA A 866 -3.44 -30.18 6.67
C ALA A 866 -2.06 -29.50 6.52
N TRP A 867 -1.60 -28.77 7.54
CA TRP A 867 -0.27 -28.14 7.54
C TRP A 867 0.88 -29.14 7.53
N ILE A 868 0.77 -30.23 8.29
CA ILE A 868 1.76 -31.31 8.29
C ILE A 868 1.90 -31.90 6.89
N ASN A 869 0.79 -32.25 6.25
CA ASN A 869 0.80 -32.85 4.91
C ASN A 869 1.44 -31.90 3.88
N LEU A 870 1.17 -30.59 3.98
CA LEU A 870 1.77 -29.59 3.10
C LEU A 870 3.29 -29.51 3.27
N CYS A 871 3.79 -29.38 4.50
CA CYS A 871 5.23 -29.31 4.77
C CYS A 871 5.95 -30.61 4.37
N GLU A 872 5.31 -31.77 4.54
CA GLU A 872 5.85 -33.04 4.06
C GLU A 872 5.97 -33.08 2.54
N ALA A 873 4.97 -32.56 1.81
CA ALA A 873 4.99 -32.51 0.35
C ALA A 873 6.06 -31.55 -0.17
N PHE A 874 6.21 -30.36 0.43
CA PHE A 874 7.32 -29.46 0.12
C PHE A 874 8.67 -30.09 0.41
N LEU A 875 8.80 -30.84 1.52
CA LEU A 875 10.05 -31.55 1.82
C LEU A 875 10.38 -32.63 0.79
N VAL A 876 9.38 -33.27 0.19
CA VAL A 876 9.59 -34.24 -0.91
C VAL A 876 10.14 -33.54 -2.15
N GLU A 877 9.59 -32.38 -2.53
CA GLU A 877 10.08 -31.57 -3.65
C GLU A 877 11.51 -31.06 -3.40
N ALA A 878 11.78 -30.51 -2.21
CA ALA A 878 13.12 -30.07 -1.81
C ALA A 878 14.15 -31.22 -1.86
N LYS A 879 13.75 -32.45 -1.49
CA LYS A 879 14.61 -33.65 -1.61
C LYS A 879 14.85 -34.04 -3.07
N TRP A 880 13.84 -33.97 -3.92
CA TRP A 880 14.02 -34.23 -5.35
C TRP A 880 15.00 -33.25 -5.96
N PHE A 881 14.83 -31.96 -5.67
CA PHE A 881 15.71 -30.90 -6.12
C PHE A 881 17.15 -31.09 -5.61
N ALA A 882 17.34 -31.26 -4.29
CA ALA A 882 18.66 -31.40 -3.68
C ALA A 882 19.44 -32.65 -4.18
N LEU A 883 18.74 -33.72 -4.54
CA LEU A 883 19.34 -34.95 -5.06
C LEU A 883 19.46 -34.98 -6.60
N GLY A 884 18.95 -33.96 -7.30
CA GLY A 884 18.82 -33.98 -8.76
C GLY A 884 17.94 -35.13 -9.28
N HIS A 885 17.02 -35.63 -8.45
CA HIS A 885 16.11 -36.70 -8.81
C HIS A 885 14.94 -36.13 -9.60
N MET A 886 14.73 -36.64 -10.82
CA MET A 886 13.57 -36.30 -11.63
C MET A 886 12.50 -37.39 -11.45
N PRO A 887 11.39 -37.10 -10.77
CA PRO A 887 10.29 -38.06 -10.62
C PRO A 887 9.58 -38.34 -11.95
N MET A 888 8.73 -39.37 -11.96
CA MET A 888 7.77 -39.57 -13.05
C MET A 888 6.70 -38.46 -13.00
N ALA A 889 6.14 -38.06 -14.13
CA ALA A 889 5.15 -37.00 -14.25
C ALA A 889 3.92 -37.24 -13.35
N ASP A 890 3.44 -38.48 -13.27
CA ASP A 890 2.34 -38.86 -12.38
C ASP A 890 2.71 -38.77 -10.89
N ASP A 891 3.96 -39.08 -10.52
CA ASP A 891 4.40 -39.03 -9.14
C ASP A 891 4.69 -37.59 -8.70
N TYR A 892 5.23 -36.77 -9.60
CA TYR A 892 5.29 -35.31 -9.44
C TYR A 892 3.89 -34.75 -9.23
N LEU A 893 2.92 -35.05 -10.11
CA LEU A 893 1.58 -34.49 -10.01
C LEU A 893 0.88 -34.86 -8.70
N LYS A 894 1.03 -36.11 -8.22
CA LYS A 894 0.47 -36.53 -6.93
C LYS A 894 1.02 -35.72 -5.76
N ASN A 895 2.33 -35.44 -5.74
CA ASN A 895 2.93 -34.59 -4.71
C ASN A 895 2.56 -33.11 -4.91
N GLY A 896 2.65 -32.65 -6.17
CA GLY A 896 2.33 -31.32 -6.66
C GLY A 896 0.93 -30.85 -6.27
N MET A 897 -0.04 -31.76 -6.26
CA MET A 897 -1.40 -31.50 -5.77
C MET A 897 -1.41 -31.17 -4.26
N VAL A 898 -0.63 -31.86 -3.45
CA VAL A 898 -0.52 -31.58 -2.01
C VAL A 898 0.28 -30.30 -1.77
N SER A 899 1.44 -30.14 -2.42
CA SER A 899 2.32 -28.97 -2.30
C SER A 899 1.69 -27.68 -2.83
N SER A 900 0.67 -27.75 -3.70
CA SER A 900 -0.12 -26.58 -4.10
C SER A 900 -0.74 -25.77 -2.96
N GLY A 901 -0.86 -26.36 -1.75
CA GLY A 901 -1.50 -25.75 -0.59
C GLY A 901 -3.03 -25.65 -0.66
N ALA A 902 -3.66 -26.01 -1.79
CA ALA A 902 -5.11 -25.92 -1.97
C ALA A 902 -5.90 -26.69 -0.89
N HIS A 903 -5.38 -27.83 -0.43
CA HIS A 903 -6.03 -28.61 0.63
C HIS A 903 -6.09 -27.85 1.96
N VAL A 904 -5.02 -27.17 2.35
CA VAL A 904 -4.98 -26.34 3.56
C VAL A 904 -6.07 -25.26 3.49
N VAL A 905 -6.16 -24.55 2.37
CA VAL A 905 -7.14 -23.49 2.15
C VAL A 905 -8.57 -24.02 2.25
N ILE A 906 -8.87 -25.15 1.59
CA ILE A 906 -10.23 -25.70 1.55
C ILE A 906 -10.67 -26.24 2.92
N VAL A 907 -9.76 -26.86 3.69
CA VAL A 907 -10.06 -27.32 5.05
C VAL A 907 -10.37 -26.13 5.96
N HIS A 908 -9.58 -25.04 5.90
CA HIS A 908 -9.86 -23.83 6.67
C HIS A 908 -11.19 -23.20 6.26
N LEU A 909 -11.45 -23.08 4.96
CA LEU A 909 -12.71 -22.56 4.40
C LEU A 909 -13.93 -23.36 4.89
N PHE A 910 -13.85 -24.68 4.87
CA PHE A 910 -14.95 -25.55 5.33
C PHE A 910 -15.35 -25.26 6.78
N PHE A 911 -14.39 -25.19 7.69
CA PHE A 911 -14.67 -24.92 9.11
C PHE A 911 -15.06 -23.47 9.38
N LEU A 912 -14.46 -22.50 8.66
CA LEU A 912 -14.85 -21.08 8.74
C LEU A 912 -16.31 -20.84 8.33
N LEU A 913 -16.86 -21.67 7.44
CA LEU A 913 -18.27 -21.66 7.04
C LEU A 913 -19.18 -22.53 7.93
N GLY A 914 -18.67 -23.06 9.05
CA GLY A 914 -19.45 -23.85 10.00
C GLY A 914 -19.55 -25.35 9.67
N GLY A 915 -18.71 -25.83 8.74
CA GLY A 915 -18.48 -27.26 8.54
C GLY A 915 -18.04 -27.93 9.85
N GLY A 916 -18.50 -29.16 10.12
CA GLY A 916 -18.13 -29.91 11.33
C GLY A 916 -18.97 -29.67 12.59
N THR A 917 -19.95 -28.76 12.57
CA THR A 917 -20.90 -28.47 13.68
C THR A 917 -21.77 -29.64 14.16
N SER A 918 -21.82 -30.74 13.40
CA SER A 918 -22.58 -31.95 13.73
C SER A 918 -21.74 -33.22 13.51
N LYS A 919 -22.09 -34.32 14.19
CA LYS A 919 -21.43 -35.64 13.97
C LYS A 919 -21.53 -36.14 12.53
N GLU A 920 -22.54 -35.68 11.80
CA GLU A 920 -22.75 -35.98 10.38
C GLU A 920 -21.77 -35.16 9.53
N ASN A 921 -21.60 -33.88 9.84
CA ASN A 921 -20.66 -32.99 9.17
C ASN A 921 -19.19 -33.36 9.41
N ALA A 922 -18.85 -33.95 10.55
CA ALA A 922 -17.48 -34.38 10.86
C ALA A 922 -16.98 -35.51 9.94
N ARG A 923 -17.88 -36.31 9.35
CA ARG A 923 -17.52 -37.37 8.39
C ARG A 923 -17.25 -36.82 6.99
N LEU A 924 -17.77 -35.63 6.68
CA LEU A 924 -17.60 -34.98 5.38
C LEU A 924 -16.16 -34.54 5.10
N ILE A 925 -15.29 -34.51 6.13
CA ILE A 925 -13.87 -34.17 5.96
C ILE A 925 -13.16 -35.11 4.97
N ASP A 926 -13.58 -36.38 4.91
CA ASP A 926 -13.04 -37.34 3.95
C ASP A 926 -13.56 -37.07 2.53
N ASP A 927 -14.81 -36.64 2.41
CA ASP A 927 -15.43 -36.31 1.13
C ASP A 927 -14.88 -34.99 0.55
N ILE A 928 -14.46 -34.05 1.40
CA ILE A 928 -13.75 -32.82 0.99
C ILE A 928 -12.49 -33.14 0.20
N LYS A 929 -11.83 -34.28 0.46
CA LYS A 929 -10.61 -34.68 -0.25
C LYS A 929 -10.85 -34.82 -1.76
N ASN A 930 -12.04 -35.22 -2.20
CA ASN A 930 -12.34 -35.32 -3.63
C ASN A 930 -12.40 -33.95 -4.30
N ILE A 931 -13.17 -33.01 -3.71
CA ILE A 931 -13.27 -31.63 -4.17
C ILE A 931 -11.89 -30.96 -4.13
N SER A 932 -11.18 -31.12 -3.02
CA SER A 932 -9.84 -30.58 -2.81
C SER A 932 -8.82 -31.13 -3.78
N SER A 933 -8.88 -32.43 -4.09
CA SER A 933 -8.02 -33.07 -5.08
C SER A 933 -8.28 -32.51 -6.47
N CYS A 934 -9.54 -32.32 -6.86
CA CYS A 934 -9.88 -31.71 -8.15
C CYS A 934 -9.35 -30.27 -8.25
N LEU A 935 -9.58 -29.46 -7.22
CA LEU A 935 -9.08 -28.08 -7.15
C LEU A 935 -7.55 -28.01 -7.18
N ALA A 936 -6.87 -28.81 -6.37
CA ALA A 936 -5.42 -28.92 -6.34
C ALA A 936 -4.84 -29.30 -7.71
N LYS A 937 -5.46 -30.28 -8.39
CA LYS A 937 -5.03 -30.72 -9.71
C LYS A 937 -5.25 -29.64 -10.77
N ILE A 938 -6.38 -28.94 -10.76
CA ILE A 938 -6.62 -27.81 -11.66
C ILE A 938 -5.57 -26.71 -11.40
N LEU A 939 -5.31 -26.38 -10.14
CA LEU A 939 -4.37 -25.33 -9.75
C LEU A 939 -2.96 -25.67 -10.21
N ARG A 940 -2.44 -26.84 -9.81
CA ARG A 940 -1.09 -27.28 -10.15
C ARG A 940 -0.87 -27.35 -11.66
N LEU A 941 -1.82 -27.90 -12.41
CA LEU A 941 -1.69 -27.99 -13.87
C LEU A 941 -1.73 -26.62 -14.56
N TRP A 942 -2.51 -25.65 -14.04
CA TRP A 942 -2.51 -24.29 -14.56
C TRP A 942 -1.21 -23.56 -14.24
N ASP A 943 -0.71 -23.72 -13.03
CA ASP A 943 0.59 -23.19 -12.58
C ASP A 943 1.73 -23.72 -13.47
N ASP A 944 1.77 -25.05 -13.67
CA ASP A 944 2.74 -25.72 -14.54
C ASP A 944 2.60 -25.39 -16.04
N LEU A 945 1.43 -24.90 -16.50
CA LEU A 945 1.25 -24.40 -17.86
C LEU A 945 1.82 -22.99 -18.05
N GLY A 946 1.78 -22.21 -16.96
CA GLY A 946 2.04 -20.78 -16.91
C GLY A 946 3.48 -20.40 -16.60
N SER A 947 4.32 -21.35 -16.17
CA SER A 947 5.68 -21.08 -15.70
C SER A 947 6.45 -20.14 -16.64
N ALA A 948 6.72 -18.95 -16.11
CA ALA A 948 7.68 -18.03 -16.69
C ALA A 948 8.99 -18.79 -16.86
N LYS A 949 9.69 -18.59 -17.99
CA LYS A 949 11.02 -19.20 -18.17
C LYS A 949 11.90 -18.69 -17.04
N ASP A 950 12.08 -19.52 -16.02
CA ASP A 950 12.85 -19.17 -14.85
C ASP A 950 14.30 -19.04 -15.31
N VAL A 951 14.80 -17.80 -15.43
CA VAL A 951 16.06 -17.48 -16.12
C VAL A 951 17.28 -18.07 -15.38
N ASN A 952 17.06 -18.58 -14.17
CA ASN A 952 18.08 -19.21 -13.31
C ASN A 952 17.97 -20.75 -13.23
N GLN A 953 16.98 -21.37 -13.86
CA GLN A 953 16.92 -22.82 -13.98
C GLN A 953 17.43 -23.19 -15.37
N ASP A 954 18.62 -23.80 -15.43
CA ASP A 954 19.28 -24.27 -16.66
C ASP A 954 18.43 -25.34 -17.39
N GLY A 955 17.30 -24.95 -17.98
CA GLY A 955 16.42 -25.81 -18.78
C GLY A 955 15.66 -26.90 -18.02
N HIS A 956 15.52 -26.80 -16.70
CA HIS A 956 14.78 -27.74 -15.86
C HIS A 956 13.80 -27.00 -14.95
N ASP A 957 12.71 -26.49 -15.53
CA ASP A 957 11.62 -25.75 -14.85
C ASP A 957 10.85 -26.57 -13.79
N GLY A 958 11.17 -27.86 -13.61
CA GLY A 958 10.54 -28.76 -12.65
C GLY A 958 9.04 -29.02 -12.87
N SER A 959 8.45 -28.64 -14.02
CA SER A 959 7.00 -28.67 -14.24
C SER A 959 6.46 -30.02 -14.73
N TYR A 960 5.15 -30.27 -14.56
CA TYR A 960 4.49 -31.45 -15.13
C TYR A 960 4.68 -31.56 -16.64
N VAL A 961 4.62 -30.45 -17.38
CA VAL A 961 4.80 -30.40 -18.83
C VAL A 961 6.18 -30.95 -19.20
N THR A 962 7.22 -30.54 -18.46
CA THR A 962 8.59 -30.99 -18.69
C THR A 962 8.78 -32.47 -18.40
N TYR A 963 8.24 -32.98 -17.29
CA TYR A 963 8.31 -34.42 -17.00
C TYR A 963 7.55 -35.24 -18.04
N TYR A 964 6.36 -34.80 -18.44
CA TYR A 964 5.56 -35.48 -19.46
C TYR A 964 6.25 -35.53 -20.82
N MET A 965 6.86 -34.42 -21.27
CA MET A 965 7.63 -34.38 -22.51
C MET A 965 8.85 -35.30 -22.49
N LYS A 966 9.51 -35.41 -21.33
CA LYS A 966 10.67 -36.30 -21.16
C LYS A 966 10.28 -37.78 -21.21
N GLU A 967 9.13 -38.15 -20.65
CA GLU A 967 8.60 -39.51 -20.71
C GLU A 967 8.11 -39.90 -22.10
N ASN A 968 7.68 -38.91 -22.90
CA ASN A 968 7.13 -39.10 -24.23
C ASN A 968 8.08 -38.52 -25.30
N GLU A 969 9.23 -39.16 -25.50
CA GLU A 969 10.22 -38.73 -26.50
C GLU A 969 9.59 -38.49 -27.88
N GLY A 970 9.76 -37.27 -28.41
CA GLY A 970 9.17 -36.82 -29.68
C GLY A 970 7.84 -36.06 -29.54
N CYS A 971 7.28 -35.94 -28.33
CA CYS A 971 6.14 -35.06 -28.04
C CYS A 971 6.54 -33.59 -28.22
N SER A 972 5.75 -32.83 -28.97
CA SER A 972 5.95 -31.37 -29.09
C SER A 972 5.46 -30.67 -27.83
N ILE A 973 6.00 -29.49 -27.53
CA ILE A 973 5.52 -28.66 -26.42
C ILE A 973 4.02 -28.33 -26.54
N GLN A 974 3.53 -28.11 -27.77
CA GLN A 974 2.11 -27.86 -28.00
C GLN A 974 1.27 -29.08 -27.65
N ASN A 975 1.67 -30.28 -28.08
CA ASN A 975 0.94 -31.50 -27.76
C ASN A 975 0.92 -31.78 -26.24
N ALA A 976 2.01 -31.45 -25.53
CA ALA A 976 2.06 -31.55 -24.07
C ALA A 976 1.12 -30.54 -23.39
N ARG A 977 1.09 -29.28 -23.87
CA ARG A 977 0.14 -28.26 -23.38
C ARG A 977 -1.31 -28.66 -23.65
N ASP A 978 -1.60 -29.19 -24.84
CA ASP A 978 -2.94 -29.68 -25.21
C ASP A 978 -3.37 -30.84 -24.31
N HIS A 979 -2.45 -31.77 -24.02
CA HIS A 979 -2.68 -32.86 -23.07
C HIS A 979 -3.03 -32.34 -21.66
N VAL A 980 -2.30 -31.35 -21.16
CA VAL A 980 -2.59 -30.75 -19.85
C VAL A 980 -3.95 -30.03 -19.85
N MET A 981 -4.30 -29.31 -20.92
CA MET A 981 -5.63 -28.69 -21.05
C MET A 981 -6.77 -29.71 -21.09
N GLU A 982 -6.54 -30.88 -21.70
CA GLU A 982 -7.46 -32.01 -21.65
C GLU A 982 -7.61 -32.54 -20.23
N MET A 983 -6.51 -32.71 -19.49
CA MET A 983 -6.54 -33.13 -18.08
C MET A 983 -7.31 -32.13 -17.20
N ILE A 984 -7.11 -30.82 -17.38
CA ILE A 984 -7.85 -29.77 -16.69
C ILE A 984 -9.34 -29.88 -17.02
N THR A 985 -9.69 -30.05 -18.30
CA THR A 985 -11.08 -30.20 -18.74
C THR A 985 -11.75 -31.42 -18.13
N ASN A 986 -11.07 -32.56 -18.08
CA ASN A 986 -11.59 -33.78 -17.45
C ASN A 986 -11.70 -33.63 -15.92
N THR A 987 -10.77 -32.90 -15.28
CA THR A 987 -10.83 -32.62 -13.84
C THR A 987 -11.99 -31.70 -13.49
N TRP A 988 -12.34 -30.74 -14.36
CA TRP A 988 -13.57 -29.94 -14.21
C TRP A 988 -14.84 -30.80 -14.23
N LYS A 989 -14.90 -31.83 -15.07
CA LYS A 989 -16.04 -32.78 -15.09
C LYS A 989 -16.17 -33.55 -13.78
N GLN A 990 -15.03 -33.93 -13.20
CA GLN A 990 -14.99 -34.57 -11.88
C GLN A 990 -15.44 -33.60 -10.79
N LEU A 991 -14.91 -32.37 -10.78
CA LEU A 991 -15.34 -31.34 -9.83
C LEU A 991 -16.85 -31.05 -9.93
N ASN A 992 -17.37 -30.89 -11.15
CA ASN A 992 -18.81 -30.71 -11.36
C ASN A 992 -19.61 -31.85 -10.74
N LYS A 993 -19.16 -33.11 -10.91
CA LYS A 993 -19.82 -34.29 -10.33
C LYS A 993 -19.82 -34.28 -8.80
N GLU A 994 -18.68 -33.95 -8.18
CA GLU A 994 -18.58 -33.85 -6.72
C GLU A 994 -19.40 -32.68 -6.15
N CYS A 995 -19.61 -31.62 -6.92
CA CYS A 995 -20.44 -30.47 -6.55
C CYS A 995 -21.94 -30.68 -6.79
N LEU A 996 -22.35 -31.73 -7.51
CA LEU A 996 -23.76 -32.09 -7.63
C LEU A 996 -24.22 -32.74 -6.33
N SER A 997 -25.40 -32.35 -5.85
CA SER A 997 -25.93 -32.83 -4.58
C SER A 997 -27.28 -33.52 -4.75
N PRO A 998 -27.62 -34.37 -3.77
CA PRO A 998 -28.82 -34.01 -3.04
C PRO A 998 -28.61 -34.07 -1.51
N ASN A 999 -27.70 -33.26 -0.93
CA ASN A 999 -27.64 -32.77 0.48
C ASN A 999 -26.28 -32.93 1.22
N GLN A 1000 -25.12 -33.06 0.56
CA GLN A 1000 -23.86 -33.36 1.26
C GLN A 1000 -23.11 -32.14 1.83
N PHE A 1001 -23.05 -31.01 1.13
CA PHE A 1001 -22.36 -29.78 1.56
C PHE A 1001 -23.29 -28.57 1.49
N SER A 1002 -22.97 -27.49 2.20
CA SER A 1002 -23.72 -26.23 2.06
C SER A 1002 -23.50 -25.64 0.67
N THR A 1003 -24.53 -24.98 0.13
CA THR A 1003 -24.47 -24.27 -1.15
C THR A 1003 -23.34 -23.24 -1.16
N THR A 1004 -23.18 -22.49 -0.07
CA THR A 1004 -22.09 -21.51 0.10
C THR A 1004 -20.70 -22.14 -0.01
N PHE A 1005 -20.47 -23.33 0.58
CA PHE A 1005 -19.16 -24.00 0.49
C PHE A 1005 -18.88 -24.51 -0.92
N ILE A 1006 -19.87 -25.11 -1.59
CA ILE A 1006 -19.74 -25.58 -2.96
C ILE A 1006 -19.47 -24.41 -3.92
N GLU A 1007 -20.22 -23.32 -3.77
CA GLU A 1007 -20.02 -22.10 -4.56
C GLU A 1007 -18.61 -21.53 -4.35
N ALA A 1008 -18.13 -21.47 -3.11
CA ALA A 1008 -16.78 -21.02 -2.80
C ALA A 1008 -15.71 -21.91 -3.44
N CYS A 1009 -15.88 -23.23 -3.42
CA CYS A 1009 -14.99 -24.17 -4.10
C CYS A 1009 -14.98 -23.97 -5.62
N LEU A 1010 -16.15 -23.83 -6.25
CA LEU A 1010 -16.25 -23.55 -7.68
C LEU A 1010 -15.61 -22.20 -8.04
N ASN A 1011 -15.80 -21.18 -7.20
CA ASN A 1011 -15.19 -19.87 -7.41
C ASN A 1011 -13.66 -19.89 -7.23
N LEU A 1012 -13.12 -20.69 -6.30
CA LEU A 1012 -11.68 -20.95 -6.25
C LEU A 1012 -11.19 -21.56 -7.57
N ALA A 1013 -11.89 -22.54 -8.12
CA ALA A 1013 -11.53 -23.13 -9.42
C ALA A 1013 -11.55 -22.10 -10.58
N ARG A 1014 -12.55 -21.21 -10.57
CA ARG A 1014 -12.70 -20.12 -11.55
C ARG A 1014 -11.61 -19.05 -11.41
N MET A 1015 -11.03 -18.90 -10.23
CA MET A 1015 -9.97 -17.92 -9.96
C MET A 1015 -8.61 -18.40 -10.48
N ILE A 1016 -8.33 -19.70 -10.49
CA ILE A 1016 -7.06 -20.28 -10.95
C ILE A 1016 -6.60 -19.73 -12.32
N PRO A 1017 -7.39 -19.76 -13.40
CA PRO A 1017 -6.95 -19.21 -14.69
C PRO A 1017 -6.72 -17.69 -14.64
N LEU A 1018 -7.38 -16.94 -13.75
CA LEU A 1018 -7.07 -15.51 -13.57
C LEU A 1018 -5.69 -15.34 -12.93
N MET A 1019 -5.28 -16.26 -12.06
CA MET A 1019 -4.03 -16.20 -11.29
C MET A 1019 -2.81 -16.73 -12.06
N TYR A 1020 -3.00 -17.66 -13.00
CA TYR A 1020 -1.91 -18.42 -13.61
C TYR A 1020 -1.88 -18.38 -15.16
N ASN A 1021 -2.81 -17.70 -15.83
CA ASN A 1021 -2.81 -17.59 -17.29
C ASN A 1021 -1.91 -16.43 -17.77
N TYR A 1022 -0.60 -16.69 -17.82
CA TYR A 1022 0.39 -15.72 -18.28
C TYR A 1022 0.31 -15.49 -19.79
N ASP A 1023 0.45 -14.24 -20.22
CA ASP A 1023 0.63 -13.91 -21.63
C ASP A 1023 2.08 -14.13 -22.12
N GLU A 1024 2.34 -13.90 -23.41
CA GLU A 1024 3.68 -14.05 -24.00
C GLU A 1024 4.74 -13.14 -23.34
N ASN A 1025 4.32 -12.10 -22.63
CA ASN A 1025 5.19 -11.17 -21.91
C ASN A 1025 5.34 -11.53 -20.41
N HIS A 1026 4.85 -12.71 -19.99
CA HIS A 1026 4.81 -13.14 -18.59
C HIS A 1026 4.05 -12.18 -17.67
N SER A 1027 3.01 -11.52 -18.19
CA SER A 1027 2.06 -10.70 -17.43
C SER A 1027 0.74 -11.46 -17.20
N LEU A 1028 -0.05 -11.00 -16.22
CA LEU A 1028 -1.36 -11.57 -15.88
C LEU A 1028 -2.48 -10.57 -16.19
N PRO A 1029 -2.78 -10.30 -17.48
CA PRO A 1029 -3.70 -9.23 -17.87
C PRO A 1029 -5.12 -9.43 -17.31
N LEU A 1030 -5.56 -10.69 -17.18
CA LEU A 1030 -6.87 -11.01 -16.60
C LEU A 1030 -6.93 -10.70 -15.10
N MET A 1031 -5.86 -10.96 -14.35
CA MET A 1031 -5.75 -10.58 -12.94
C MET A 1031 -5.79 -9.06 -12.80
N GLU A 1032 -5.00 -8.34 -13.60
CA GLU A 1032 -4.98 -6.88 -13.58
C GLU A 1032 -6.35 -6.27 -13.86
N ASP A 1033 -7.06 -6.79 -14.86
CA ASP A 1033 -8.40 -6.34 -15.21
C ASP A 1033 -9.40 -6.66 -14.09
N TYR A 1034 -9.26 -7.81 -13.42
CA TYR A 1034 -10.08 -8.14 -12.26
C TYR A 1034 -9.82 -7.19 -11.09
N ILE A 1035 -8.56 -6.89 -10.80
CA ILE A 1035 -8.17 -5.92 -9.78
C ILE A 1035 -8.77 -4.55 -10.09
N LYS A 1036 -8.59 -4.01 -11.31
CA LYS A 1036 -9.20 -2.74 -11.77
C LYS A 1036 -10.74 -2.77 -11.75
N SER A 1037 -11.33 -3.97 -11.73
CA SER A 1037 -12.77 -4.11 -11.65
C SER A 1037 -13.28 -3.93 -10.21
N MET A 1038 -12.53 -4.42 -9.22
CA MET A 1038 -12.94 -4.52 -7.81
C MET A 1038 -12.31 -3.45 -6.89
N PHE A 1039 -11.27 -2.76 -7.36
CA PHE A 1039 -10.61 -1.63 -6.70
C PHE A 1039 -10.57 -0.44 -7.65
#